data_AF-A8HP97-F1
#
_entry.id   AF-A8HP97-F1
#
_cell.length_a   1.000
_cell.length_b   1.000
_cell.length_c   1.000
_cell.angle_alpha   90.00
_cell.angle_beta   90.00
_cell.angle_gamma   90.00
#
_symmetry.space_group_name_H-M   'P 1'
#
loop_
_entity.id
_entity.type
_entity.pdbx_description
1 polymer ?
#
loop_
_entity_poly.entity_id
_entity_poly.type
_entity_poly.pdbx_seq_one_letter_code
_entity_poly.pdbx_strand_id
1 'polypeptide(L)'
;MKNKADNKKRNFLTHSEIESLLKAANTGPHAARNYCLTLLCFIHGFRASEICRLRISDIDLKAKCIYIHRLKKGFSTTHPLLNKEIQALKNWLSIRTSYPHAESEWVFLSRKGNPLSRQQFYHIISTSGGNAGLSLEIHPHMLRHSCGFALANMGIDTRLIQDYLGHRNIRHTVWYTASNAGRLRDNTTWSYNSSDSSSGSKNKWQHINTWLERDIIPLRSRLTLGDGYTQGDIFDGINFRGAQLASDDNMLPDSQRGFASVIHGIARGTAQVTIKQNGYDIYNSTVPPGPFTINDIYAAGNSGDLQVTIKEADGSTQIFTVPYSSVPLLQREGHTRYSITAGEYRSGNAQQEKPRFFQSTLLHGLPAGWTIYGGTQLADRYRAFNFGIGKNMGALGALSVDMTQANSTLPDDSQHDGQSVRFLYNKSLNESGTNIQLVGYRYSTSGYFNFADTTYSRMNGYNIETQDGVIQVKPKFTDYYNLAYNKRGKLQLTVTQQLGRTSTLYLSGSHQTYWGTSNVDEQFQAGLNTAFEDINWTLSYSLTKNAWQKGRDQMLALNVNIPFSHWLRSDSKSQWRHASASYSMSHDLNGRMTNLAGVYGTLLEDNNLSYSVQTGYAGGGDGNSGSTGYATLNYRGGYGNANIGYSHSDDIKQLYYGVSGGVLAHANGVTLGQPLNDTVVLVKAPGAKDAKVENQTGVRTDWRGYAVLPYATEYRENRVALDTNTLADNVDLDNAVANVVPTRGAIVRAEFKARVGIKLLMTLTHNNKPLPFGAMVTSESSQSSGIVADNGQVYLSGMPLAGKVQVKWGEEENAHCVANYQLPPESQQQLLTQLSAECR
;
A
#
# COMPACT_ATOMS: atom_id res chain seq x y z
N MET A 1 33.43 28.35 12.57
CA MET A 1 33.58 27.20 11.65
C MET A 1 32.45 27.27 10.62
N LYS A 2 32.78 27.29 9.32
CA LYS A 2 31.82 27.51 8.21
C LYS A 2 30.84 26.32 8.07
N ASN A 3 29.56 26.64 7.96
CA ASN A 3 28.45 25.77 7.57
C ASN A 3 28.77 24.93 6.32
N LYS A 4 28.59 23.61 6.42
CA LYS A 4 28.32 22.73 5.27
C LYS A 4 26.88 22.25 5.36
N ALA A 5 25.96 23.12 4.94
CA ALA A 5 24.65 22.65 4.50
C ALA A 5 24.88 21.81 3.23
N ASP A 6 24.56 20.53 3.31
CA ASP A 6 24.81 19.53 2.28
C ASP A 6 23.84 19.78 1.10
N ASN A 7 24.23 20.72 0.25
CA ASN A 7 23.55 21.10 -0.98
C ASN A 7 23.74 19.94 -1.99
N LYS A 8 22.95 18.86 -1.86
CA LYS A 8 22.94 17.75 -2.83
C LYS A 8 22.43 18.26 -4.18
N LYS A 9 23.36 18.72 -5.03
CA LYS A 9 23.12 19.10 -6.41
C LYS A 9 22.49 17.92 -7.19
N ARG A 10 21.64 18.23 -8.16
CA ARG A 10 20.96 17.26 -9.03
C ARG A 10 21.99 16.43 -9.81
N ASN A 11 21.96 15.10 -9.66
CA ASN A 11 22.94 14.16 -10.25
C ASN A 11 22.50 13.54 -11.61
N PHE A 12 21.51 14.13 -12.28
CA PHE A 12 21.02 13.71 -13.60
C PHE A 12 20.66 14.94 -14.46
N LEU A 13 20.57 14.72 -15.77
CA LEU A 13 20.22 15.71 -16.78
C LEU A 13 18.79 15.45 -17.28
N THR A 14 18.05 16.52 -17.59
CA THR A 14 16.74 16.41 -18.23
C THR A 14 16.88 16.10 -19.73
N HIS A 15 15.78 15.74 -20.40
CA HIS A 15 15.80 15.44 -21.83
C HIS A 15 16.33 16.62 -22.67
N SER A 16 15.88 17.85 -22.38
CA SER A 16 16.33 19.07 -23.06
C SER A 16 17.80 19.39 -22.83
N GLU A 17 18.32 19.11 -21.63
CA GLU A 17 19.74 19.28 -21.30
C GLU A 17 20.62 18.24 -22.01
N ILE A 18 20.12 17.02 -22.16
CA ILE A 18 20.81 15.96 -22.92
C ILE A 18 20.85 16.30 -24.41
N GLU A 19 19.76 16.81 -24.98
CA GLU A 19 19.77 17.30 -26.36
C GLU A 19 20.75 18.45 -26.58
N SER A 20 20.82 19.38 -25.62
CA SER A 20 21.78 20.49 -25.65
C SER A 20 23.22 20.00 -25.55
N LEU A 21 23.49 19.02 -24.67
CA LEU A 21 24.78 18.37 -24.54
C LEU A 21 25.17 17.60 -25.81
N LEU A 22 24.22 16.91 -26.44
CA LEU A 22 24.44 16.20 -27.71
C LEU A 22 24.73 17.17 -28.86
N LYS A 23 24.02 18.31 -28.95
CA LYS A 23 24.33 19.37 -29.92
C LYS A 23 25.74 19.91 -29.72
N ALA A 24 26.14 20.21 -28.49
CA ALA A 24 27.49 20.66 -28.17
C ALA A 24 28.56 19.59 -28.48
N ALA A 25 28.28 18.31 -28.18
CA ALA A 25 29.19 17.20 -28.49
C ALA A 25 29.39 16.98 -30.01
N ASN A 26 28.46 17.46 -30.84
CA ASN A 26 28.56 17.43 -32.29
C ASN A 26 29.33 18.63 -32.89
N THR A 27 30.07 19.38 -32.06
CA THR A 27 30.93 20.49 -32.50
C THR A 27 32.40 20.22 -32.18
N GLY A 28 33.31 20.70 -33.02
CA GLY A 28 34.77 20.62 -32.82
C GLY A 28 35.48 19.46 -33.53
N PRO A 29 36.80 19.29 -33.30
CA PRO A 29 37.69 18.48 -34.16
C PRO A 29 37.49 16.95 -34.08
N HIS A 30 36.52 16.47 -33.29
CA HIS A 30 36.20 15.04 -33.10
C HIS A 30 34.66 14.84 -32.97
N ALA A 31 33.86 15.69 -33.61
CA ALA A 31 32.41 15.79 -33.43
C ALA A 31 31.68 14.46 -33.58
N ALA A 32 31.88 13.74 -34.69
CA ALA A 32 31.20 12.47 -34.95
C ALA A 32 31.48 11.42 -33.86
N ARG A 33 32.73 11.34 -33.37
CA ARG A 33 33.11 10.46 -32.25
C ARG A 33 32.39 10.85 -30.97
N ASN A 34 32.52 12.11 -30.59
CA ASN A 34 32.05 12.61 -29.30
C ASN A 34 30.52 12.57 -29.22
N TYR A 35 29.83 12.88 -30.32
CA TYR A 35 28.39 12.74 -30.45
C TYR A 35 27.94 11.27 -30.29
N CYS A 36 28.51 10.36 -31.09
CA CYS A 36 28.18 8.93 -31.03
C CYS A 36 28.43 8.35 -29.62
N LEU A 37 29.58 8.68 -29.03
CA LEU A 37 29.97 8.22 -27.70
C LEU A 37 29.04 8.75 -26.60
N THR A 38 28.63 10.02 -26.66
CA THR A 38 27.69 10.60 -25.68
C THR A 38 26.29 10.00 -25.83
N LEU A 39 25.84 9.80 -27.07
CA LEU A 39 24.53 9.24 -27.41
C LEU A 39 24.39 7.81 -26.89
N LEU A 40 25.34 6.92 -27.22
CA LEU A 40 25.31 5.53 -26.74
C LEU A 40 25.41 5.44 -25.21
N CYS A 41 26.22 6.30 -24.58
CA CYS A 41 26.34 6.33 -23.13
C CYS A 41 25.02 6.66 -22.44
N PHE A 42 24.25 7.59 -23.01
CA PHE A 42 22.94 7.96 -22.49
C PHE A 42 21.89 6.89 -22.78
N ILE A 43 21.75 6.42 -24.03
CA ILE A 43 20.66 5.50 -24.39
C ILE A 43 20.82 4.16 -23.68
N HIS A 44 22.03 3.58 -23.69
CA HIS A 44 22.27 2.26 -23.11
C HIS A 44 22.79 2.28 -21.66
N GLY A 45 22.88 3.48 -21.06
CA GLY A 45 23.29 3.66 -19.67
C GLY A 45 24.68 3.11 -19.36
N PHE A 46 25.66 3.23 -20.25
CA PHE A 46 27.02 2.72 -20.02
C PHE A 46 27.70 3.41 -18.84
N ARG A 47 28.54 2.66 -18.10
CA ARG A 47 29.58 3.30 -17.28
C ARG A 47 30.70 3.80 -18.18
N ALA A 48 31.41 4.83 -17.73
CA ALA A 48 32.55 5.39 -18.47
C ALA A 48 33.59 4.33 -18.88
N SER A 49 33.87 3.36 -18.01
CA SER A 49 34.79 2.25 -18.30
C SER A 49 34.22 1.17 -19.21
N GLU A 50 32.88 1.03 -19.30
CA GLU A 50 32.22 0.07 -20.18
C GLU A 50 32.25 0.58 -21.62
N ILE A 51 31.84 1.82 -21.86
CA ILE A 51 31.83 2.40 -23.21
C ILE A 51 33.24 2.57 -23.80
N CYS A 52 34.23 2.89 -22.98
CA CYS A 52 35.63 2.99 -23.43
C CYS A 52 36.24 1.63 -23.81
N ARG A 53 35.60 0.52 -23.42
CA ARG A 53 36.01 -0.86 -23.72
C ARG A 53 35.02 -1.57 -24.65
N LEU A 54 34.21 -0.82 -25.38
CA LEU A 54 33.29 -1.39 -26.36
C LEU A 54 34.06 -1.86 -27.61
N ARG A 55 33.82 -3.09 -28.05
CA ARG A 55 34.47 -3.69 -29.24
C ARG A 55 33.58 -3.64 -30.46
N ILE A 56 34.19 -3.65 -31.66
CA ILE A 56 33.45 -3.69 -32.92
C ILE A 56 32.62 -4.98 -33.01
N SER A 57 33.16 -6.10 -32.51
CA SER A 57 32.46 -7.40 -32.47
C SER A 57 31.22 -7.40 -31.57
N ASP A 58 31.09 -6.44 -30.65
CA ASP A 58 29.92 -6.32 -29.78
C ASP A 58 28.74 -5.64 -30.49
N ILE A 59 28.94 -5.07 -31.69
CA ILE A 59 27.93 -4.31 -32.45
C ILE A 59 27.56 -5.08 -33.71
N ASP A 60 26.30 -5.49 -33.83
CA ASP A 60 25.75 -6.04 -35.07
C ASP A 60 24.80 -5.03 -35.71
N LEU A 61 25.29 -4.34 -36.74
CA LEU A 61 24.50 -3.35 -37.50
C LEU A 61 23.46 -4.00 -38.41
N LYS A 62 23.60 -5.29 -38.78
CA LYS A 62 22.60 -6.02 -39.59
C LYS A 62 21.45 -6.47 -38.70
N ALA A 63 21.75 -7.07 -37.55
CA ALA A 63 20.76 -7.47 -36.55
C ALA A 63 20.24 -6.30 -35.69
N LYS A 64 20.79 -5.09 -35.88
CA LYS A 64 20.44 -3.85 -35.14
C LYS A 64 20.54 -4.03 -33.63
N CYS A 65 21.60 -4.68 -33.14
CA CYS A 65 21.79 -4.93 -31.72
C CYS A 65 23.22 -4.65 -31.26
N ILE A 66 23.37 -4.40 -29.96
CA ILE A 66 24.64 -4.16 -29.29
C ILE A 66 24.71 -5.00 -28.03
N TYR A 67 25.79 -5.77 -27.87
CA TYR A 67 26.06 -6.56 -26.67
C TYR A 67 26.81 -5.72 -25.64
N ILE A 68 26.28 -5.65 -24.42
CA ILE A 68 26.82 -4.78 -23.36
C ILE A 68 27.48 -5.62 -22.26
N HIS A 69 28.81 -5.56 -22.21
CA HIS A 69 29.59 -6.14 -21.11
C HIS A 69 29.51 -5.27 -19.85
N ARG A 70 28.69 -5.67 -18.87
CA ARG A 70 28.54 -4.92 -17.62
C ARG A 70 29.68 -5.25 -16.65
N LEU A 71 30.37 -4.21 -16.19
CA LEU A 71 31.45 -4.36 -15.20
C LEU A 71 30.88 -4.51 -13.77
N LYS A 72 31.76 -4.83 -12.80
CA LYS A 72 31.42 -5.05 -11.37
C LYS A 72 30.36 -6.14 -11.17
N LYS A 73 30.49 -7.24 -11.93
CA LYS A 73 29.57 -8.38 -11.94
C LYS A 73 28.14 -8.02 -12.41
N GLY A 74 27.86 -6.86 -13.02
CA GLY A 74 26.52 -6.55 -13.53
C GLY A 74 26.02 -7.57 -14.56
N PHE A 75 24.71 -7.65 -14.79
CA PHE A 75 24.14 -8.55 -15.79
C PHE A 75 24.38 -7.99 -17.20
N SER A 76 25.25 -8.64 -17.97
CA SER A 76 25.47 -8.30 -19.38
C SER A 76 24.24 -8.69 -20.21
N THR A 77 23.83 -7.80 -21.13
CA THR A 77 22.60 -7.94 -21.90
C THR A 77 22.79 -7.40 -23.32
N THR A 78 22.01 -7.91 -24.26
CA THR A 78 21.93 -7.38 -25.62
C THR A 78 20.85 -6.33 -25.70
N HIS A 79 21.18 -5.14 -26.18
CA HIS A 79 20.25 -4.02 -26.36
C HIS A 79 19.97 -3.81 -27.85
N PRO A 80 18.74 -3.41 -28.25
CA PRO A 80 18.46 -2.99 -29.61
C PRO A 80 19.09 -1.62 -29.90
N LEU A 81 19.59 -1.41 -31.10
CA LEU A 81 20.10 -0.13 -31.59
C LEU A 81 18.98 0.64 -32.31
N LEU A 82 18.75 1.89 -31.91
CA LEU A 82 17.79 2.78 -32.56
C LEU A 82 18.36 3.32 -33.88
N ASN A 83 17.50 3.71 -34.82
CA ASN A 83 17.92 4.27 -36.12
C ASN A 83 18.90 5.45 -35.99
N LYS A 84 18.68 6.32 -34.98
CA LYS A 84 19.56 7.46 -34.69
C LYS A 84 20.96 7.01 -34.22
N GLU A 85 21.05 5.91 -33.48
CA GLU A 85 22.32 5.31 -33.03
C GLU A 85 23.06 4.65 -34.18
N ILE A 86 22.33 3.93 -35.04
CA ILE A 86 22.88 3.30 -36.24
C ILE A 86 23.48 4.36 -37.17
N GLN A 87 22.79 5.49 -37.40
CA GLN A 87 23.35 6.60 -38.19
C GLN A 87 24.60 7.20 -37.55
N ALA A 88 24.58 7.43 -36.23
CA ALA A 88 25.74 7.96 -35.51
C ALA A 88 26.94 7.00 -35.54
N LEU A 89 26.69 5.70 -35.39
CA LEU A 89 27.69 4.64 -35.46
C LEU A 89 28.27 4.52 -36.88
N LYS A 90 27.44 4.50 -37.92
CA LYS A 90 27.91 4.44 -39.32
C LYS A 90 28.78 5.64 -39.66
N ASN A 91 28.38 6.85 -39.26
CA ASN A 91 29.15 8.07 -39.47
C ASN A 91 30.49 8.05 -38.71
N TRP A 92 30.48 7.60 -37.45
CA TRP A 92 31.72 7.47 -36.70
C TRP A 92 32.65 6.40 -37.28
N LEU A 93 32.12 5.22 -37.62
CA LEU A 93 32.90 4.10 -38.14
C LEU A 93 33.51 4.41 -39.52
N SER A 94 32.83 5.18 -40.37
CA SER A 94 33.40 5.62 -41.65
C SER A 94 34.59 6.55 -41.44
N ILE A 95 34.48 7.52 -40.52
CA ILE A 95 35.56 8.45 -40.16
C ILE A 95 36.70 7.72 -39.43
N ARG A 96 36.37 6.72 -38.61
CA ARG A 96 37.34 5.94 -37.82
C ARG A 96 38.41 5.27 -38.69
N THR A 97 38.12 4.94 -39.95
CA THR A 97 39.10 4.35 -40.90
C THR A 97 40.31 5.26 -41.15
N SER A 98 40.14 6.58 -41.00
CA SER A 98 41.22 7.58 -41.14
C SER A 98 42.10 7.75 -39.91
N TYR A 99 41.81 7.06 -38.81
CA TYR A 99 42.58 7.17 -37.57
C TYR A 99 43.78 6.22 -37.56
N PRO A 100 44.90 6.60 -36.91
CA PRO A 100 46.00 5.67 -36.66
C PRO A 100 45.48 4.41 -35.94
N HIS A 101 45.96 3.22 -36.34
CA HIS A 101 45.54 1.93 -35.77
C HIS A 101 44.02 1.65 -35.86
N ALA A 102 43.39 2.06 -36.97
CA ALA A 102 41.98 1.77 -37.25
C ALA A 102 41.64 0.26 -37.26
N GLU A 103 42.62 -0.62 -37.50
CA GLU A 103 42.48 -2.09 -37.40
C GLU A 103 42.24 -2.60 -35.96
N SER A 104 42.34 -1.73 -34.94
CA SER A 104 42.11 -2.15 -33.55
C SER A 104 40.66 -2.61 -33.30
N GLU A 105 40.47 -3.51 -32.32
CA GLU A 105 39.16 -4.06 -31.97
C GLU A 105 38.21 -3.03 -31.30
N TRP A 106 38.73 -1.89 -30.85
CA TRP A 106 37.98 -0.91 -30.04
C TRP A 106 37.17 0.07 -30.90
N VAL A 107 35.92 0.32 -30.49
CA VAL A 107 35.01 1.23 -31.22
C VAL A 107 35.48 2.69 -31.13
N PHE A 108 35.95 3.14 -29.97
CA PHE A 108 36.30 4.54 -29.73
C PHE A 108 37.80 4.75 -29.52
N LEU A 109 38.43 5.42 -30.49
CA LEU A 109 39.87 5.65 -30.53
C LEU A 109 40.24 7.07 -30.10
N SER A 110 41.39 7.17 -29.41
CA SER A 110 42.09 8.42 -29.15
C SER A 110 42.84 8.91 -30.40
N ARG A 111 43.36 10.15 -30.36
CA ARG A 111 44.14 10.72 -31.47
C ARG A 111 45.38 9.90 -31.86
N LYS A 112 45.92 9.11 -30.92
CA LYS A 112 47.09 8.25 -31.13
C LYS A 112 46.74 6.81 -31.57
N GLY A 113 45.45 6.49 -31.74
CA GLY A 113 44.98 5.16 -32.12
C GLY A 113 44.76 4.18 -30.96
N ASN A 114 45.08 4.58 -29.72
CA ASN A 114 44.81 3.78 -28.52
C ASN A 114 43.35 3.90 -28.06
N PRO A 115 42.79 2.93 -27.30
CA PRO A 115 41.45 3.02 -26.74
C PRO A 115 41.29 4.29 -25.89
N LEU A 116 40.11 4.90 -25.96
CA LEU A 116 39.82 6.12 -25.22
C LEU A 116 39.89 5.87 -23.70
N SER A 117 40.57 6.74 -22.95
CA SER A 117 40.68 6.60 -21.49
C SER A 117 39.44 7.17 -20.78
N ARG A 118 39.15 6.66 -19.58
CA ARG A 118 38.07 7.18 -18.72
C ARG A 118 38.24 8.68 -18.41
N GLN A 119 39.48 9.13 -18.19
CA GLN A 119 39.78 10.54 -17.94
C GLN A 119 39.49 11.39 -19.18
N GLN A 120 39.85 10.90 -20.37
CA GLN A 120 39.55 11.59 -21.63
C GLN A 120 38.04 11.71 -21.85
N PHE A 121 37.27 10.65 -21.55
CA PHE A 121 35.81 10.72 -21.64
C PHE A 121 35.22 11.73 -20.63
N TYR A 122 35.73 11.77 -19.41
CA TYR A 122 35.33 12.78 -18.43
C TYR A 122 35.55 14.20 -18.96
N HIS A 123 36.72 14.45 -19.53
CA HIS A 123 37.06 15.75 -20.10
C HIS A 123 36.17 16.12 -21.30
N ILE A 124 35.84 15.15 -22.17
CA ILE A 124 34.90 15.36 -23.29
C ILE A 124 33.53 15.80 -22.76
N ILE A 125 32.96 15.10 -21.78
CA ILE A 125 31.63 15.43 -21.24
C ILE A 125 31.63 16.77 -20.49
N SER A 126 32.67 17.04 -19.69
CA SER A 126 32.78 18.30 -18.96
C SER A 126 32.91 19.50 -19.90
N THR A 127 33.71 19.37 -20.96
CA THR A 127 33.89 20.43 -21.98
C THR A 127 32.60 20.63 -22.79
N SER A 128 31.95 19.55 -23.23
CA SER A 128 30.66 19.63 -23.92
C SER A 128 29.57 20.25 -23.04
N GLY A 129 29.60 19.98 -21.73
CA GLY A 129 28.69 20.59 -20.76
C GLY A 129 28.88 22.10 -20.61
N GLY A 130 30.14 22.54 -20.54
CA GLY A 130 30.48 23.97 -20.54
C GLY A 130 30.04 24.68 -21.83
N ASN A 131 30.31 24.07 -22.98
CA ASN A 131 29.89 24.61 -24.29
C ASN A 131 28.36 24.63 -24.47
N ALA A 132 27.63 23.74 -23.80
CA ALA A 132 26.17 23.72 -23.80
C ALA A 132 25.54 24.75 -22.83
N GLY A 133 26.34 25.51 -22.08
CA GLY A 133 25.85 26.50 -21.11
C GLY A 133 25.11 25.90 -19.92
N LEU A 134 25.38 24.63 -19.58
CA LEU A 134 24.67 23.93 -18.52
C LEU A 134 25.18 24.38 -17.15
N SER A 135 24.26 24.70 -16.24
CA SER A 135 24.57 25.24 -14.89
C SER A 135 25.15 24.21 -13.91
N LEU A 136 25.19 22.93 -14.30
CA LEU A 136 25.68 21.81 -13.51
C LEU A 136 27.08 21.38 -13.96
N GLU A 137 27.92 20.97 -13.01
CA GLU A 137 29.18 20.30 -13.32
C GLU A 137 28.90 18.88 -13.84
N ILE A 138 28.98 18.69 -15.15
CA ILE A 138 28.60 17.44 -15.80
C ILE A 138 29.75 16.45 -15.80
N HIS A 139 29.45 15.21 -15.41
CA HIS A 139 30.37 14.08 -15.51
C HIS A 139 29.67 12.84 -16.12
N PRO A 140 30.43 11.88 -16.72
CA PRO A 140 29.88 10.72 -17.40
C PRO A 140 28.84 9.90 -16.63
N HIS A 141 28.97 9.77 -15.31
CA HIS A 141 28.01 8.99 -14.50
C HIS A 141 26.61 9.64 -14.44
N MET A 142 26.49 10.95 -14.72
CA MET A 142 25.18 11.61 -14.82
C MET A 142 24.39 11.10 -16.02
N LEU A 143 25.03 10.77 -17.15
CA LEU A 143 24.35 10.23 -18.33
C LEU A 143 23.67 8.89 -18.03
N ARG A 144 24.33 8.03 -17.24
CA ARG A 144 23.76 6.78 -16.78
C ARG A 144 22.58 6.97 -15.82
N HIS A 145 22.68 7.92 -14.88
CA HIS A 145 21.53 8.25 -14.03
C HIS A 145 20.39 8.86 -14.84
N SER A 146 20.71 9.69 -15.84
CA SER A 146 19.74 10.30 -16.74
C SER A 146 19.01 9.25 -17.57
N CYS A 147 19.71 8.20 -18.01
CA CYS A 147 19.11 7.02 -18.64
C CYS A 147 18.08 6.37 -17.70
N GLY A 148 18.47 6.07 -16.45
CA GLY A 148 17.58 5.47 -15.46
C GLY A 148 16.35 6.32 -15.15
N PHE A 149 16.52 7.63 -14.97
CA PHE A 149 15.40 8.58 -14.78
C PHE A 149 14.54 8.73 -16.03
N ALA A 150 15.12 8.71 -17.23
CA ALA A 150 14.36 8.77 -18.48
C ALA A 150 13.48 7.53 -18.65
N LEU A 151 14.01 6.33 -18.40
CA LEU A 151 13.25 5.08 -18.45
C LEU A 151 12.16 5.04 -17.37
N ALA A 152 12.47 5.51 -16.16
CA ALA A 152 11.49 5.63 -15.08
C ALA A 152 10.37 6.62 -15.42
N ASN A 153 10.70 7.77 -16.00
CA ASN A 153 9.72 8.77 -16.44
C ASN A 153 8.86 8.28 -17.62
N MET A 154 9.37 7.34 -18.42
CA MET A 154 8.61 6.62 -19.45
C MET A 154 7.68 5.54 -18.87
N GLY A 155 7.65 5.37 -17.54
CA GLY A 155 6.79 4.39 -16.86
C GLY A 155 7.25 2.95 -17.01
N ILE A 156 8.51 2.73 -17.41
CA ILE A 156 9.06 1.37 -17.57
C ILE A 156 9.21 0.73 -16.19
N ASP A 157 8.81 -0.53 -16.09
CA ASP A 157 8.87 -1.28 -14.83
C ASP A 157 10.26 -1.27 -14.19
N THR A 158 10.29 -1.19 -12.85
CA THR A 158 11.51 -1.13 -12.06
C THR A 158 12.45 -2.29 -12.29
N ARG A 159 11.94 -3.50 -12.51
CA ARG A 159 12.76 -4.68 -12.79
C ARG A 159 13.34 -4.61 -14.20
N LEU A 160 12.54 -4.18 -15.17
CA LEU A 160 13.03 -3.95 -16.53
C LEU A 160 14.13 -2.88 -16.57
N ILE A 161 14.00 -1.78 -15.81
CA ILE A 161 15.08 -0.78 -15.67
C ILE A 161 16.31 -1.39 -14.99
N GLN A 162 16.11 -2.27 -14.01
CA GLN A 162 17.20 -2.94 -13.30
C GLN A 162 18.00 -3.82 -14.24
N ASP A 163 17.32 -4.63 -15.04
CA ASP A 163 17.92 -5.53 -16.02
C ASP A 163 18.57 -4.73 -17.15
N TYR A 164 17.89 -3.70 -17.66
CA TYR A 164 18.41 -2.81 -18.69
C TYR A 164 19.71 -2.10 -18.27
N LEU A 165 19.78 -1.57 -17.04
CA LEU A 165 21.01 -0.96 -16.52
C LEU A 165 22.03 -1.98 -15.99
N GLY A 166 21.67 -3.26 -15.87
CA GLY A 166 22.52 -4.31 -15.31
C GLY A 166 22.83 -4.13 -13.81
N HIS A 167 21.88 -3.59 -13.04
CA HIS A 167 22.00 -3.42 -11.59
C HIS A 167 21.76 -4.76 -10.86
N ARG A 168 22.76 -5.25 -10.12
CA ARG A 168 22.55 -6.44 -9.26
C ARG A 168 21.61 -6.16 -8.09
N ASN A 169 21.77 -4.99 -7.47
CA ASN A 169 20.96 -4.60 -6.33
C ASN A 169 19.87 -3.62 -6.80
N ILE A 170 18.62 -4.05 -6.68
CA ILE A 170 17.43 -3.30 -7.07
C ILE A 170 17.35 -1.94 -6.37
N ARG A 171 17.98 -1.75 -5.20
CA ARG A 171 18.06 -0.45 -4.51
C ARG A 171 18.64 0.67 -5.38
N HIS A 172 19.57 0.35 -6.28
CA HIS A 172 20.14 1.33 -7.21
C HIS A 172 19.16 1.76 -8.32
N THR A 173 18.15 0.94 -8.59
CA THR A 173 17.12 1.21 -9.60
C THR A 173 15.89 1.88 -9.01
N VAL A 174 15.48 1.48 -7.80
CA VAL A 174 14.35 2.08 -7.06
C VAL A 174 14.56 3.59 -6.85
N TRP A 175 15.81 4.07 -6.82
CA TRP A 175 16.11 5.49 -6.78
C TRP A 175 15.52 6.29 -7.96
N TYR A 176 15.38 5.67 -9.14
CA TYR A 176 14.83 6.35 -10.33
C TYR A 176 13.31 6.39 -10.34
N THR A 177 12.65 5.45 -9.69
CA THR A 177 11.19 5.27 -9.71
C THR A 177 10.51 5.75 -8.42
N ALA A 178 11.26 6.36 -7.51
CA ALA A 178 10.70 6.95 -6.30
C ALA A 178 9.75 8.12 -6.67
N SER A 179 8.45 7.89 -6.58
CA SER A 179 7.39 8.87 -6.87
C SER A 179 7.20 9.87 -5.73
N ASN A 180 7.28 11.16 -6.09
CA ASN A 180 7.05 12.39 -5.31
C ASN A 180 7.80 12.59 -3.97
N ALA A 181 8.69 13.58 -3.98
CA ALA A 181 9.36 14.13 -2.81
C ALA A 181 8.49 15.22 -2.15
N GLY A 182 7.65 14.83 -1.18
CA GLY A 182 6.95 15.74 -0.28
C GLY A 182 5.44 15.51 -0.28
N ARG A 183 4.93 14.75 0.70
CA ARG A 183 3.50 14.46 0.87
C ARG A 183 3.00 15.27 2.06
N LEU A 184 2.73 16.56 1.82
CA LEU A 184 2.01 17.39 2.78
C LEU A 184 0.55 16.92 2.79
N ARG A 185 0.03 16.67 3.99
CA ARG A 185 -1.35 16.30 4.25
C ARG A 185 -1.92 17.28 5.27
N ASP A 186 -3.13 17.70 5.03
CA ASP A 186 -3.86 18.61 5.90
C ASP A 186 -5.30 18.15 6.05
N ASN A 187 -5.74 18.02 7.31
CA ASN A 187 -7.07 17.56 7.67
C ASN A 187 -7.77 18.68 8.44
N THR A 188 -8.77 19.29 7.81
CA THR A 188 -9.63 20.32 8.39
C THR A 188 -11.09 19.90 8.32
N THR A 189 -11.81 20.06 9.42
CA THR A 189 -13.26 19.87 9.44
C THR A 189 -13.96 21.19 9.63
N TRP A 190 -15.01 21.41 8.86
CA TRP A 190 -15.96 22.47 9.08
C TRP A 190 -17.25 21.87 9.64
N SER A 191 -17.72 22.39 10.76
CA SER A 191 -18.97 21.96 11.37
C SER A 191 -19.89 23.16 11.58
N TYR A 192 -21.13 23.02 11.12
CA TYR A 192 -22.22 23.95 11.38
C TYR A 192 -23.32 23.21 12.13
N ASN A 193 -23.61 23.67 13.34
CA ASN A 193 -24.68 23.12 14.17
C ASN A 193 -25.73 24.21 14.41
N SER A 194 -26.97 23.93 14.03
CA SER A 194 -28.13 24.75 14.35
C SER A 194 -29.13 23.94 15.16
N SER A 195 -29.46 24.40 16.36
CA SER A 195 -30.50 23.82 17.22
C SER A 195 -31.58 24.87 17.50
N ASP A 196 -32.85 24.50 17.35
CA ASP A 196 -34.01 25.40 17.54
C ASP A 196 -34.25 25.84 19.00
N SER A 197 -33.57 25.23 19.97
CA SER A 197 -33.67 25.61 21.39
C SER A 197 -32.63 26.69 21.72
N SER A 198 -33.04 27.98 21.75
CA SER A 198 -32.44 29.18 22.42
C SER A 198 -30.90 29.36 22.53
N SER A 199 -30.12 28.52 21.88
CA SER A 199 -28.66 28.47 21.87
C SER A 199 -28.23 28.71 20.42
N GLY A 200 -27.50 29.80 20.20
CA GLY A 200 -27.18 30.31 18.87
C GLY A 200 -26.50 29.29 17.97
N SER A 201 -26.61 29.52 16.65
CA SER A 201 -25.90 28.71 15.65
C SER A 201 -24.39 28.77 15.87
N LYS A 202 -23.74 27.61 15.94
CA LYS A 202 -22.29 27.49 16.09
C LYS A 202 -21.66 27.10 14.77
N ASN A 203 -20.82 27.99 14.26
CA ASN A 203 -20.04 27.79 13.05
C ASN A 203 -18.56 27.76 13.44
N LYS A 204 -17.90 26.60 13.28
CA LYS A 204 -16.49 26.44 13.65
C LYS A 204 -15.73 25.67 12.57
N TRP A 205 -14.60 26.22 12.17
CA TRP A 205 -13.55 25.51 11.46
C TRP A 205 -12.59 24.92 12.50
N GLN A 206 -12.45 23.60 12.52
CA GLN A 206 -11.54 22.90 13.39
C GLN A 206 -10.43 22.26 12.56
N HIS A 207 -9.22 22.80 12.74
CA HIS A 207 -8.01 22.15 12.25
C HIS A 207 -7.74 20.89 13.09
N ILE A 208 -7.59 19.74 12.43
CA ILE A 208 -7.29 18.48 13.10
C ILE A 208 -5.78 18.30 13.13
N ASN A 209 -5.18 18.00 11.96
CA ASN A 209 -3.77 17.65 11.84
C ASN A 209 -3.20 18.17 10.50
N THR A 210 -1.97 18.66 10.52
CA THR A 210 -1.15 18.87 9.31
C THR A 210 0.17 18.13 9.46
N TRP A 211 0.57 17.34 8.48
CA TRP A 211 1.89 16.71 8.47
C TRP A 211 2.48 16.55 7.08
N LEU A 212 3.80 16.48 7.04
CA LEU A 212 4.62 16.19 5.88
C LEU A 212 5.33 14.87 6.13
N GLU A 213 5.00 13.85 5.34
CA GLU A 213 5.65 12.54 5.45
C GLU A 213 6.54 12.22 4.24
N ARG A 214 7.59 11.43 4.50
CA ARG A 214 8.49 10.91 3.48
C ARG A 214 9.07 9.56 3.90
N ASP A 215 9.03 8.61 2.99
CA ASP A 215 9.68 7.31 3.16
C ASP A 215 11.18 7.39 2.84
N ILE A 216 12.02 6.89 3.75
CA ILE A 216 13.47 6.75 3.64
C ILE A 216 13.80 5.27 3.37
N ILE A 217 13.67 4.88 2.11
CA ILE A 217 13.82 3.49 1.64
C ILE A 217 15.13 2.82 2.10
N PRO A 218 16.32 3.49 2.11
CA PRO A 218 17.56 2.85 2.58
C PRO A 218 17.54 2.42 4.04
N LEU A 219 16.77 3.13 4.88
CA LEU A 219 16.60 2.83 6.31
C LEU A 219 15.39 1.94 6.59
N ARG A 220 14.53 1.71 5.58
CA ARG A 220 13.21 1.07 5.74
C ARG A 220 12.33 1.79 6.77
N SER A 221 12.31 3.12 6.68
CA SER A 221 11.67 3.98 7.68
C SER A 221 10.85 5.09 7.04
N ARG A 222 9.95 5.68 7.80
CA ARG A 222 9.21 6.89 7.48
C ARG A 222 9.64 8.04 8.38
N LEU A 223 9.89 9.18 7.77
CA LEU A 223 10.06 10.47 8.43
C LEU A 223 8.73 11.23 8.35
N THR A 224 8.17 11.61 9.48
CA THR A 224 6.96 12.44 9.60
C THR A 224 7.32 13.74 10.31
N LEU A 225 6.93 14.88 9.72
CA LEU A 225 7.15 16.22 10.25
C LEU A 225 5.78 16.92 10.39
N GLY A 226 5.46 17.49 11.55
CA GLY A 226 4.17 18.10 11.85
C GLY A 226 3.39 17.31 12.89
N ASP A 227 2.05 17.32 12.78
CA ASP A 227 1.15 16.59 13.68
C ASP A 227 1.23 15.08 13.42
N GLY A 228 1.50 14.29 14.46
CA GLY A 228 1.61 12.84 14.37
C GLY A 228 1.24 12.15 15.68
N TYR A 229 1.43 10.84 15.72
CA TYR A 229 1.21 10.04 16.92
C TYR A 229 2.29 8.98 17.08
N THR A 230 2.60 8.64 18.33
CA THR A 230 3.52 7.55 18.67
C THR A 230 2.76 6.24 18.86
N GLN A 231 3.44 5.11 18.63
CA GLN A 231 2.86 3.78 18.85
C GLN A 231 2.76 3.45 20.35
N GLY A 232 1.69 2.76 20.74
CA GLY A 232 1.38 2.37 22.12
C GLY A 232 2.03 1.06 22.60
N ASP A 233 3.12 0.63 21.96
CA ASP A 233 3.74 -0.68 22.21
C ASP A 233 4.37 -0.76 23.62
N ILE A 234 5.23 0.20 23.92
CA ILE A 234 6.04 0.25 25.16
C ILE A 234 5.44 1.27 26.13
N PHE A 235 5.38 2.52 25.68
CA PHE A 235 4.72 3.60 26.40
C PHE A 235 3.32 3.83 25.84
N ASP A 236 2.49 4.57 26.56
CA ASP A 236 1.15 4.93 26.08
C ASP A 236 1.25 5.83 24.83
N GLY A 237 0.30 5.67 23.91
CA GLY A 237 0.27 6.41 22.64
C GLY A 237 0.03 7.90 22.85
N ILE A 238 0.89 8.73 22.24
CA ILE A 238 0.89 10.19 22.41
C ILE A 238 0.75 10.86 21.06
N ASN A 239 -0.20 11.78 20.94
CA ASN A 239 -0.29 12.74 19.86
C ASN A 239 0.70 13.90 20.10
N PHE A 240 1.41 14.29 19.05
CA PHE A 240 2.46 15.30 19.14
C PHE A 240 2.54 16.14 17.89
N ARG A 241 3.24 17.28 17.98
CA ARG A 241 3.67 18.07 16.83
C ARG A 241 5.19 18.18 16.83
N GLY A 242 5.85 17.67 15.80
CA GLY A 242 7.30 17.62 15.77
C GLY A 242 7.86 16.77 14.64
N ALA A 243 8.94 16.04 14.91
CA ALA A 243 9.57 15.14 13.96
C ALA A 243 9.59 13.70 14.50
N GLN A 244 9.27 12.73 13.65
CA GLN A 244 9.36 11.31 13.98
C GLN A 244 10.03 10.54 12.83
N LEU A 245 11.01 9.72 13.17
CA LEU A 245 11.60 8.72 12.28
C LEU A 245 11.31 7.34 12.85
N ALA A 246 10.46 6.57 12.16
CA ALA A 246 10.05 5.24 12.57
C ALA A 246 10.24 4.21 11.45
N SER A 247 10.68 3.00 11.78
CA SER A 247 10.67 1.88 10.83
C SER A 247 9.24 1.56 10.39
N ASP A 248 9.05 1.23 9.11
CA ASP A 248 7.74 0.93 8.54
C ASP A 248 7.62 -0.54 8.12
N ASP A 249 6.83 -1.32 8.88
CA ASP A 249 6.57 -2.74 8.63
C ASP A 249 5.82 -2.98 7.31
N ASN A 250 5.18 -1.95 6.73
CA ASN A 250 4.53 -2.06 5.42
C ASN A 250 5.55 -2.21 4.28
N MET A 251 6.81 -1.81 4.49
CA MET A 251 7.87 -2.01 3.49
C MET A 251 8.36 -3.46 3.41
N LEU A 252 8.00 -4.31 4.37
CA LEU A 252 8.35 -5.73 4.38
C LEU A 252 7.36 -6.55 3.52
N PRO A 253 7.82 -7.66 2.92
CA PRO A 253 6.94 -8.68 2.38
C PRO A 253 5.92 -9.16 3.43
N ASP A 254 4.70 -9.54 3.01
CA ASP A 254 3.64 -9.93 3.95
C ASP A 254 4.02 -11.26 4.63
N SER A 255 4.76 -12.11 3.92
CA SER A 255 5.40 -13.31 4.45
C SER A 255 6.47 -13.03 5.52
N GLN A 256 6.93 -11.79 5.67
CA GLN A 256 7.93 -11.35 6.65
C GLN A 256 7.37 -10.42 7.72
N ARG A 257 6.11 -10.01 7.61
CA ARG A 257 5.47 -9.12 8.59
C ARG A 257 5.09 -9.89 9.85
N GLY A 258 5.26 -9.23 11.00
CA GLY A 258 4.95 -9.82 12.31
C GLY A 258 5.92 -10.93 12.73
N PHE A 259 5.75 -11.38 13.97
CA PHE A 259 6.51 -12.52 14.48
C PHE A 259 6.07 -13.80 13.76
N ALA A 260 7.05 -14.61 13.36
CA ALA A 260 6.88 -16.02 13.02
C ALA A 260 8.18 -16.73 13.41
N SER A 261 8.10 -18.01 13.79
CA SER A 261 9.28 -18.81 14.10
C SER A 261 10.14 -18.97 12.83
N VAL A 262 11.41 -18.57 12.91
CA VAL A 262 12.39 -18.82 11.83
C VAL A 262 12.91 -20.24 11.99
N ILE A 263 12.81 -21.04 10.93
CA ILE A 263 13.16 -22.46 10.98
C ILE A 263 14.56 -22.64 10.40
N HIS A 264 15.44 -23.22 11.21
CA HIS A 264 16.81 -23.58 10.84
C HIS A 264 16.89 -25.10 10.66
N GLY A 265 17.54 -25.57 9.60
CA GLY A 265 17.71 -27.00 9.32
C GLY A 265 18.92 -27.28 8.44
N ILE A 266 19.28 -28.56 8.32
CA ILE A 266 20.38 -29.01 7.44
C ILE A 266 19.85 -30.14 6.56
N ALA A 267 19.93 -29.95 5.24
CA ALA A 267 19.63 -30.97 4.24
C ALA A 267 20.92 -31.71 3.85
N ARG A 268 20.86 -33.05 3.76
CA ARG A 268 22.02 -33.88 3.36
C ARG A 268 22.28 -33.78 1.85
N GLY A 269 21.20 -33.75 1.07
CA GLY A 269 21.20 -33.63 -0.38
C GLY A 269 20.29 -32.50 -0.86
N THR A 270 19.88 -32.55 -2.12
CA THR A 270 18.70 -31.77 -2.57
C THR A 270 17.48 -32.35 -1.87
N ALA A 271 16.81 -31.55 -1.05
CA ALA A 271 15.66 -31.97 -0.26
C ALA A 271 14.42 -31.12 -0.55
N GLN A 272 13.25 -31.70 -0.34
CA GLN A 272 11.98 -31.00 -0.33
C GLN A 272 11.57 -30.71 1.10
N VAL A 273 11.37 -29.45 1.45
CA VAL A 273 10.90 -29.02 2.77
C VAL A 273 9.43 -28.69 2.68
N THR A 274 8.61 -29.41 3.44
CA THR A 274 7.19 -29.15 3.61
C THR A 274 6.89 -28.76 5.05
N ILE A 275 6.06 -27.73 5.25
CA ILE A 275 5.61 -27.29 6.56
C ILE A 275 4.09 -27.35 6.60
N LYS A 276 3.56 -28.08 7.58
CA LYS A 276 2.14 -28.18 7.86
C LYS A 276 1.79 -27.39 9.12
N GLN A 277 0.64 -26.73 9.10
CA GLN A 277 0.06 -26.09 10.27
C GLN A 277 -1.43 -26.41 10.31
N ASN A 278 -1.91 -26.82 11.47
CA ASN A 278 -3.31 -27.24 11.66
C ASN A 278 -3.78 -28.31 10.63
N GLY A 279 -2.87 -29.19 10.21
CA GLY A 279 -3.12 -30.26 9.24
C GLY A 279 -3.01 -29.86 7.76
N TYR A 280 -2.90 -28.57 7.43
CA TYR A 280 -2.79 -28.08 6.05
C TYR A 280 -1.34 -27.72 5.70
N ASP A 281 -0.93 -27.96 4.45
CA ASP A 281 0.37 -27.52 3.94
C ASP A 281 0.39 -25.99 3.79
N ILE A 282 1.27 -25.31 4.53
CA ILE A 282 1.43 -23.85 4.50
C ILE A 282 2.71 -23.40 3.79
N TYR A 283 3.66 -24.31 3.62
CA TYR A 283 4.93 -24.05 2.94
C TYR A 283 5.42 -25.31 2.22
N ASN A 284 5.92 -25.14 1.01
CA ASN A 284 6.53 -26.22 0.24
C ASN A 284 7.59 -25.63 -0.70
N SER A 285 8.84 -26.01 -0.50
CA SER A 285 9.95 -25.55 -1.35
C SER A 285 11.06 -26.60 -1.41
N THR A 286 11.87 -26.55 -2.46
CA THR A 286 13.08 -27.39 -2.58
C THR A 286 14.30 -26.60 -2.11
N VAL A 287 15.18 -27.24 -1.34
CA VAL A 287 16.39 -26.65 -0.79
C VAL A 287 17.64 -27.35 -1.33
N PRO A 288 18.72 -26.61 -1.64
CA PRO A 288 20.03 -27.20 -1.95
C PRO A 288 20.62 -27.97 -0.75
N PRO A 289 21.62 -28.86 -0.98
CA PRO A 289 22.34 -29.52 0.11
C PRO A 289 23.06 -28.51 1.00
N GLY A 290 23.02 -28.75 2.31
CA GLY A 290 23.63 -27.91 3.33
C GLY A 290 22.63 -27.24 4.28
N PRO A 291 23.09 -26.29 5.10
CA PRO A 291 22.23 -25.56 6.03
C PRO A 291 21.28 -24.62 5.27
N PHE A 292 20.03 -24.54 5.74
CA PHE A 292 19.03 -23.62 5.21
C PHE A 292 18.27 -22.92 6.34
N THR A 293 17.74 -21.74 6.03
CA THR A 293 16.94 -20.92 6.95
C THR A 293 15.66 -20.47 6.25
N ILE A 294 14.50 -20.78 6.82
CA ILE A 294 13.19 -20.39 6.29
C ILE A 294 12.67 -19.23 7.15
N ASN A 295 12.61 -18.04 6.57
CA ASN A 295 12.21 -16.80 7.24
C ASN A 295 10.99 -16.11 6.58
N ASP A 296 10.30 -16.79 5.68
CA ASP A 296 9.19 -16.35 4.83
C ASP A 296 7.86 -17.04 5.19
N ILE A 297 7.70 -17.46 6.45
CA ILE A 297 6.45 -18.00 6.97
C ILE A 297 5.52 -16.84 7.36
N TYR A 298 4.28 -16.87 6.85
CA TYR A 298 3.25 -15.90 7.21
C TYR A 298 2.93 -15.96 8.72
N ALA A 299 2.74 -14.81 9.34
CA ALA A 299 2.44 -14.72 10.77
C ALA A 299 1.01 -15.23 11.07
N ALA A 300 0.90 -16.49 11.50
CA ALA A 300 -0.35 -17.13 11.90
C ALA A 300 -0.31 -17.56 13.39
N GLY A 301 -0.07 -16.60 14.30
CA GLY A 301 0.28 -16.86 15.70
C GLY A 301 -0.77 -17.60 16.54
N ASN A 302 -2.00 -17.71 16.03
CA ASN A 302 -3.12 -18.41 16.68
C ASN A 302 -3.49 -19.73 15.99
N SER A 303 -2.73 -20.15 14.96
CA SER A 303 -3.03 -21.32 14.13
C SER A 303 -2.32 -22.60 14.59
N GLY A 304 -1.61 -22.55 15.72
CA GLY A 304 -0.94 -23.70 16.37
C GLY A 304 0.44 -24.03 15.81
N ASP A 305 0.93 -25.21 16.20
CA ASP A 305 2.32 -25.63 15.97
C ASP A 305 2.63 -25.94 14.50
N LEU A 306 3.90 -25.75 14.10
CA LEU A 306 4.40 -25.98 12.75
C LEU A 306 5.07 -27.36 12.68
N GLN A 307 4.52 -28.27 11.87
CA GLN A 307 5.11 -29.58 11.60
C GLN A 307 6.00 -29.50 10.37
N VAL A 308 7.31 -29.66 10.54
CA VAL A 308 8.30 -29.58 9.47
C VAL A 308 8.69 -30.99 9.04
N THR A 309 8.66 -31.24 7.74
CA THR A 309 9.14 -32.48 7.13
C THR A 309 10.16 -32.14 6.05
N ILE A 310 11.39 -32.64 6.20
CA ILE A 310 12.45 -32.56 5.20
C ILE A 310 12.53 -33.92 4.52
N LYS A 311 12.14 -34.00 3.25
CA LYS A 311 12.22 -35.23 2.45
C LYS A 311 13.45 -35.15 1.55
N GLU A 312 14.43 -36.00 1.82
CA GLU A 312 15.68 -36.09 1.07
C GLU A 312 15.49 -36.82 -0.28
N ALA A 313 16.44 -36.67 -1.20
CA ALA A 313 16.39 -37.30 -2.52
C ALA A 313 16.38 -38.84 -2.47
N ASP A 314 16.96 -39.44 -1.43
CA ASP A 314 16.96 -40.90 -1.19
C ASP A 314 15.63 -41.41 -0.60
N GLY A 315 14.67 -40.52 -0.35
CA GLY A 315 13.39 -40.82 0.25
C GLY A 315 13.39 -40.84 1.79
N SER A 316 14.55 -40.68 2.44
CA SER A 316 14.61 -40.51 3.89
C SER A 316 13.95 -39.19 4.32
N THR A 317 13.33 -39.19 5.50
CA THR A 317 12.63 -38.02 6.03
C THR A 317 13.18 -37.62 7.40
N GLN A 318 13.27 -36.31 7.62
CA GLN A 318 13.53 -35.72 8.93
C GLN A 318 12.27 -34.95 9.33
N ILE A 319 11.63 -35.35 10.43
CA ILE A 319 10.36 -34.76 10.87
C ILE A 319 10.57 -34.17 12.27
N PHE A 320 10.24 -32.89 12.43
CA PHE A 320 10.26 -32.21 13.73
C PHE A 320 9.19 -31.13 13.79
N THR A 321 8.71 -30.83 15.00
CA THR A 321 7.66 -29.84 15.23
C THR A 321 8.24 -28.61 15.91
N VAL A 322 7.96 -27.43 15.37
CA VAL A 322 8.32 -26.13 15.93
C VAL A 322 7.06 -25.51 16.52
N PRO A 323 6.94 -25.45 17.87
CA PRO A 323 5.75 -24.89 18.47
C PRO A 323 5.65 -23.38 18.23
N TYR A 324 4.42 -22.88 18.07
CA TYR A 324 4.21 -21.49 17.65
C TYR A 324 3.15 -20.79 18.51
N SER A 325 3.55 -19.69 19.12
CA SER A 325 2.71 -18.77 19.90
C SER A 325 3.33 -17.39 19.80
N SER A 326 2.53 -16.32 19.89
CA SER A 326 3.01 -14.96 19.63
C SER A 326 2.39 -13.93 20.57
N VAL A 327 3.23 -13.12 21.20
CA VAL A 327 2.80 -11.90 21.89
C VAL A 327 3.04 -10.69 20.96
N PRO A 328 2.21 -9.64 20.98
CA PRO A 328 2.32 -8.51 20.06
C PRO A 328 3.70 -7.79 20.02
N LEU A 329 4.50 -7.91 21.08
CA LEU A 329 5.82 -7.28 21.17
C LEU A 329 6.96 -8.12 20.59
N LEU A 330 6.75 -9.42 20.31
CA LEU A 330 7.78 -10.28 19.74
C LEU A 330 8.15 -9.81 18.33
N GLN A 331 9.44 -9.87 18.04
CA GLN A 331 10.01 -9.53 16.74
C GLN A 331 10.60 -10.78 16.10
N ARG A 332 10.42 -10.92 14.79
CA ARG A 332 11.03 -12.01 14.02
C ARG A 332 12.56 -11.90 14.10
N GLU A 333 13.25 -13.03 14.12
CA GLU A 333 14.71 -13.07 14.22
C GLU A 333 15.38 -12.14 13.18
N GLY A 334 16.33 -11.31 13.63
CA GLY A 334 17.05 -10.34 12.81
C GLY A 334 16.27 -9.06 12.47
N HIS A 335 14.98 -8.96 12.80
CA HIS A 335 14.18 -7.78 12.53
C HIS A 335 14.35 -6.76 13.67
N THR A 336 14.44 -5.48 13.28
CA THR A 336 14.60 -4.36 14.21
C THR A 336 13.53 -3.32 13.93
N ARG A 337 12.66 -3.08 14.91
CA ARG A 337 11.64 -2.03 14.85
C ARG A 337 12.05 -0.90 15.79
N TYR A 338 12.06 0.33 15.28
CA TYR A 338 12.47 1.49 16.07
C TYR A 338 11.60 2.71 15.75
N SER A 339 11.45 3.60 16.72
CA SER A 339 10.79 4.90 16.54
C SER A 339 11.50 5.95 17.38
N ILE A 340 11.93 7.03 16.75
CA ILE A 340 12.55 8.18 17.40
C ILE A 340 11.67 9.39 17.11
N THR A 341 11.16 10.03 18.16
CA THR A 341 10.21 11.13 18.10
C THR A 341 10.68 12.28 18.97
N ALA A 342 10.59 13.51 18.48
CA ALA A 342 10.85 14.72 19.25
C ALA A 342 9.83 15.80 18.85
N GLY A 343 9.19 16.43 19.83
CA GLY A 343 8.15 17.41 19.56
C GLY A 343 7.47 17.94 20.81
N GLU A 344 6.37 18.67 20.61
CA GLU A 344 5.47 19.10 21.67
C GLU A 344 4.28 18.14 21.80
N TYR A 345 3.83 17.91 23.02
CA TYR A 345 2.63 17.12 23.32
C TYR A 345 1.35 17.85 22.85
N ARG A 346 0.43 17.11 22.22
CA ARG A 346 -0.83 17.65 21.67
C ARG A 346 -1.99 16.69 21.94
N SER A 347 -2.70 16.82 23.05
CA SER A 347 -3.90 16.00 23.31
C SER A 347 -5.19 16.54 22.70
N GLY A 348 -5.26 17.85 22.44
CA GLY A 348 -6.51 18.52 22.09
C GLY A 348 -7.40 18.87 23.29
N ASN A 349 -7.01 18.48 24.51
CA ASN A 349 -7.67 18.89 25.74
C ASN A 349 -7.18 20.28 26.17
N ALA A 350 -8.10 21.19 26.47
CA ALA A 350 -7.79 22.54 26.95
C ALA A 350 -7.20 22.58 28.38
N GLN A 351 -7.31 21.48 29.14
CA GLN A 351 -6.83 21.37 30.52
C GLN A 351 -5.41 20.80 30.64
N GLN A 352 -4.75 20.58 29.50
CA GLN A 352 -3.40 20.05 29.42
C GLN A 352 -2.48 21.03 28.69
N GLU A 353 -1.26 21.15 29.23
CA GLU A 353 -0.16 21.88 28.66
C GLU A 353 0.45 21.14 27.46
N LYS A 354 1.33 21.83 26.73
CA LYS A 354 2.04 21.29 25.55
C LYS A 354 3.55 21.18 25.81
N PRO A 355 3.99 20.36 26.79
CA PRO A 355 5.42 20.22 27.07
C PRO A 355 6.18 19.61 25.89
N ARG A 356 7.44 20.01 25.74
CA ARG A 356 8.37 19.38 24.79
C ARG A 356 8.84 18.05 25.35
N PHE A 357 8.97 17.06 24.47
CA PHE A 357 9.45 15.75 24.83
C PHE A 357 10.29 15.13 23.72
N PHE A 358 11.06 14.13 24.11
CA PHE A 358 11.81 13.22 23.27
C PHE A 358 11.41 11.79 23.66
N GLN A 359 11.12 10.96 22.68
CA GLN A 359 10.80 9.55 22.87
C GLN A 359 11.57 8.70 21.88
N SER A 360 12.22 7.64 22.35
CA SER A 360 12.88 6.66 21.50
C SER A 360 12.50 5.26 21.96
N THR A 361 12.06 4.41 21.05
CA THR A 361 11.77 3.00 21.29
C THR A 361 12.54 2.11 20.31
N LEU A 362 12.97 0.95 20.78
CA LEU A 362 13.72 -0.03 20.02
C LEU A 362 13.27 -1.44 20.41
N LEU A 363 12.97 -2.26 19.42
CA LEU A 363 12.63 -3.67 19.55
C LEU A 363 13.51 -4.47 18.58
N HIS A 364 14.10 -5.57 19.04
CA HIS A 364 15.00 -6.38 18.23
C HIS A 364 14.76 -7.87 18.45
N GLY A 365 14.55 -8.61 17.35
CA GLY A 365 14.35 -10.05 17.36
C GLY A 365 15.67 -10.81 17.36
N LEU A 366 15.89 -11.62 18.39
CA LEU A 366 17.06 -12.46 18.60
C LEU A 366 16.79 -13.92 18.21
N PRO A 367 17.84 -14.74 18.02
CA PRO A 367 17.69 -16.18 17.76
C PRO A 367 16.92 -16.91 18.86
N ALA A 368 16.43 -18.12 18.53
CA ALA A 368 15.64 -18.97 19.43
C ALA A 368 14.36 -18.31 19.98
N GLY A 369 13.75 -17.42 19.19
CA GLY A 369 12.48 -16.78 19.51
C GLY A 369 12.54 -15.76 20.65
N TRP A 370 13.73 -15.26 20.98
CA TRP A 370 13.91 -14.18 21.94
C TRP A 370 13.67 -12.82 21.29
N THR A 371 13.21 -11.85 22.07
CA THR A 371 13.09 -10.46 21.64
C THR A 371 13.50 -9.57 22.80
N ILE A 372 14.41 -8.63 22.56
CA ILE A 372 14.74 -7.59 23.52
C ILE A 372 14.10 -6.29 23.05
N TYR A 373 13.58 -5.51 23.98
CA TYR A 373 13.00 -4.23 23.66
C TYR A 373 13.16 -3.25 24.81
N GLY A 374 13.01 -1.97 24.50
CA GLY A 374 13.05 -0.93 25.49
C GLY A 374 12.84 0.44 24.86
N GLY A 375 12.82 1.44 25.71
CA GLY A 375 12.68 2.81 25.26
C GLY A 375 12.96 3.82 26.35
N THR A 376 13.03 5.07 25.93
CA THR A 376 13.17 6.21 26.82
C THR A 376 12.20 7.30 26.41
N GLN A 377 11.64 7.99 27.40
CA GLN A 377 10.87 9.21 27.25
C GLN A 377 11.49 10.27 28.16
N LEU A 378 11.84 11.43 27.60
CA LEU A 378 12.47 12.53 28.31
C LEU A 378 11.68 13.80 28.02
N ALA A 379 11.27 14.51 29.06
CA ALA A 379 10.57 15.78 29.00
C ALA A 379 10.96 16.65 30.20
N ASP A 380 10.58 17.93 30.16
CA ASP A 380 10.97 18.90 31.20
C ASP A 380 10.48 18.48 32.62
N ARG A 381 9.30 17.86 32.73
CA ARG A 381 8.66 17.43 33.99
C ARG A 381 8.51 15.90 34.13
N TYR A 382 9.11 15.12 33.23
CA TYR A 382 8.91 13.68 33.20
C TYR A 382 10.08 12.96 32.53
N ARG A 383 10.54 11.87 33.15
CA ARG A 383 11.52 10.95 32.55
C ARG A 383 11.09 9.51 32.78
N ALA A 384 11.17 8.69 31.75
CA ALA A 384 10.91 7.26 31.87
C ALA A 384 11.88 6.42 31.04
N PHE A 385 12.19 5.25 31.57
CA PHE A 385 13.03 4.24 30.94
C PHE A 385 12.32 2.90 31.03
N ASN A 386 12.20 2.21 29.91
CA ASN A 386 11.62 0.88 29.82
C ASN A 386 12.65 -0.12 29.32
N PHE A 387 12.63 -1.31 29.91
CA PHE A 387 13.37 -2.46 29.44
C PHE A 387 12.47 -3.70 29.51
N GLY A 388 12.48 -4.49 28.45
CA GLY A 388 11.64 -5.66 28.32
C GLY A 388 12.30 -6.79 27.55
N ILE A 389 11.89 -8.01 27.91
CA ILE A 389 12.34 -9.24 27.28
C ILE A 389 11.10 -10.08 26.96
N GLY A 390 11.04 -10.58 25.74
CA GLY A 390 10.04 -11.53 25.28
C GLY A 390 10.67 -12.83 24.80
N LYS A 391 9.96 -13.93 24.96
CA LYS A 391 10.35 -15.24 24.42
C LYS A 391 9.13 -16.00 23.93
N ASN A 392 9.21 -16.55 22.72
CA ASN A 392 8.37 -17.68 22.33
C ASN A 392 8.93 -18.94 23.00
N MET A 393 8.26 -19.41 24.06
CA MET A 393 8.62 -20.63 24.79
C MET A 393 8.05 -21.89 24.13
N GLY A 394 7.31 -21.73 23.02
CA GLY A 394 6.77 -22.81 22.23
C GLY A 394 5.64 -23.57 22.94
N ALA A 395 5.93 -24.76 23.48
CA ALA A 395 4.93 -25.60 24.13
C ALA A 395 4.25 -24.89 25.30
N LEU A 396 5.00 -24.09 26.06
CA LEU A 396 4.47 -23.28 27.17
C LEU A 396 3.84 -21.96 26.71
N GLY A 397 3.83 -21.65 25.41
CA GLY A 397 3.29 -20.39 24.87
C GLY A 397 4.35 -19.32 24.66
N ALA A 398 3.92 -18.07 24.51
CA ALA A 398 4.79 -16.92 24.39
C ALA A 398 4.56 -15.97 25.57
N LEU A 399 5.64 -15.43 26.12
CA LEU A 399 5.62 -14.53 27.27
C LEU A 399 6.51 -13.32 26.99
N SER A 400 6.05 -12.12 27.32
CA SER A 400 6.90 -10.94 27.44
C SER A 400 6.71 -10.26 28.79
N VAL A 401 7.80 -9.76 29.32
CA VAL A 401 7.84 -9.01 30.58
C VAL A 401 8.63 -7.73 30.35
N ASP A 402 8.05 -6.60 30.73
CA ASP A 402 8.73 -5.31 30.72
C ASP A 402 8.52 -4.53 32.00
N MET A 403 9.50 -3.70 32.31
CA MET A 403 9.52 -2.82 33.46
C MET A 403 9.82 -1.40 33.01
N THR A 404 8.97 -0.46 33.42
CA THR A 404 9.13 0.98 33.21
C THR A 404 9.43 1.65 34.54
N GLN A 405 10.59 2.30 34.65
CA GLN A 405 10.88 3.27 35.70
C GLN A 405 10.42 4.64 35.21
N ALA A 406 9.66 5.36 36.02
CA ALA A 406 9.23 6.73 35.76
C ALA A 406 9.59 7.63 36.95
N ASN A 407 10.08 8.83 36.66
CA ASN A 407 10.26 9.91 37.61
C ASN A 407 9.54 11.14 37.06
N SER A 408 8.53 11.60 37.80
CA SER A 408 7.51 12.53 37.35
C SER A 408 7.37 13.70 38.31
N THR A 409 7.12 14.90 37.78
CA THR A 409 6.76 16.08 38.56
C THR A 409 5.33 16.48 38.23
N LEU A 410 4.43 16.32 39.18
CA LEU A 410 2.99 16.61 39.03
C LEU A 410 2.73 18.12 38.97
N PRO A 411 1.50 18.58 38.62
CA PRO A 411 1.20 20.00 38.45
C PRO A 411 1.34 20.85 39.72
N ASP A 412 1.37 20.23 40.89
CA ASP A 412 1.63 20.86 42.20
C ASP A 412 3.12 20.92 42.57
N ASP A 413 4.01 20.67 41.60
CA ASP A 413 5.46 20.59 41.77
C ASP A 413 5.97 19.45 42.68
N SER A 414 5.10 18.52 43.08
CA SER A 414 5.51 17.33 43.83
C SER A 414 6.26 16.33 42.92
N GLN A 415 7.37 15.79 43.43
CA GLN A 415 8.17 14.78 42.73
C GLN A 415 7.76 13.37 43.18
N HIS A 416 7.56 12.47 42.22
CA HIS A 416 7.17 11.08 42.44
C HIS A 416 8.07 10.15 41.65
N ASP A 417 8.53 9.10 42.32
CA ASP A 417 9.24 7.98 41.71
C ASP A 417 8.32 6.76 41.69
N GLY A 418 8.26 6.10 40.53
CA GLY A 418 7.39 4.95 40.36
C GLY A 418 7.87 3.94 39.34
N GLN A 419 7.40 2.72 39.51
CA GLN A 419 7.69 1.59 38.64
C GLN A 419 6.38 0.97 38.15
N SER A 420 6.38 0.51 36.91
CA SER A 420 5.31 -0.29 36.34
C SER A 420 5.88 -1.54 35.69
N VAL A 421 5.35 -2.71 36.05
CA VAL A 421 5.73 -4.00 35.45
C VAL A 421 4.54 -4.52 34.67
N ARG A 422 4.77 -4.98 33.44
CA ARG A 422 3.75 -5.57 32.56
C ARG A 422 4.16 -6.97 32.12
N PHE A 423 3.23 -7.90 32.27
CA PHE A 423 3.30 -9.27 31.78
C PHE A 423 2.30 -9.45 30.65
N LEU A 424 2.72 -10.07 29.56
CA LEU A 424 1.84 -10.45 28.44
C LEU A 424 2.10 -11.90 28.09
N TYR A 425 1.05 -12.71 28.10
CA TYR A 425 1.11 -14.13 27.79
C TYR A 425 0.12 -14.48 26.68
N ASN A 426 0.53 -15.36 25.77
CA ASN A 426 -0.29 -15.89 24.68
C ASN A 426 -0.03 -17.39 24.51
N LYS A 427 -1.08 -18.17 24.25
CA LYS A 427 -0.95 -19.60 23.93
C LYS A 427 -2.13 -20.10 23.09
N SER A 428 -1.82 -20.73 21.97
CA SER A 428 -2.78 -21.57 21.24
C SER A 428 -2.61 -23.05 21.62
N LEU A 429 -3.70 -23.71 22.03
CA LEU A 429 -3.82 -25.16 22.24
C LEU A 429 -4.80 -25.72 21.21
N ASN A 430 -4.30 -26.11 20.04
CA ASN A 430 -5.15 -26.60 18.95
C ASN A 430 -5.83 -27.94 19.27
N GLU A 431 -5.19 -28.82 20.03
CA GLU A 431 -5.73 -30.16 20.34
C GLU A 431 -7.06 -30.08 21.10
N SER A 432 -7.17 -29.16 22.06
CA SER A 432 -8.41 -28.91 22.79
C SER A 432 -9.27 -27.81 22.15
N GLY A 433 -8.81 -27.18 21.06
CA GLY A 433 -9.46 -26.01 20.45
C GLY A 433 -9.42 -24.75 21.31
N THR A 434 -8.56 -24.69 22.34
CA THR A 434 -8.45 -23.55 23.26
C THR A 434 -7.41 -22.56 22.76
N ASN A 435 -7.78 -21.30 22.55
CA ASN A 435 -6.86 -20.24 22.16
C ASN A 435 -6.88 -19.10 23.20
N ILE A 436 -5.83 -19.05 24.00
CA ILE A 436 -5.56 -18.00 24.98
C ILE A 436 -4.86 -16.86 24.22
N GLN A 437 -5.65 -15.97 23.63
CA GLN A 437 -5.15 -14.90 22.77
C GLN A 437 -4.30 -13.89 23.53
N LEU A 438 -4.73 -13.49 24.73
CA LEU A 438 -3.98 -12.55 25.56
C LEU A 438 -4.34 -12.70 27.03
N VAL A 439 -3.32 -12.87 27.87
CA VAL A 439 -3.40 -12.63 29.31
C VAL A 439 -2.39 -11.55 29.64
N GLY A 440 -2.90 -10.37 29.99
CA GLY A 440 -2.10 -9.19 30.28
C GLY A 440 -2.27 -8.78 31.73
N TYR A 441 -1.16 -8.58 32.44
CA TYR A 441 -1.21 -8.03 33.79
C TYR A 441 -0.20 -6.90 33.92
N ARG A 442 -0.68 -5.69 34.23
CA ARG A 442 0.16 -4.52 34.51
C ARG A 442 -0.03 -4.12 35.97
N TYR A 443 1.07 -3.94 36.69
CA TYR A 443 1.08 -3.44 38.06
C TYR A 443 1.96 -2.20 38.15
N SER A 444 1.43 -1.13 38.72
CA SER A 444 2.07 0.17 38.88
C SER A 444 2.08 0.58 40.36
N THR A 445 3.22 1.05 40.84
CA THR A 445 3.38 1.57 42.21
C THR A 445 2.60 2.87 42.43
N SER A 446 2.39 3.29 43.67
CA SER A 446 1.66 4.52 44.00
C SER A 446 2.29 5.79 43.42
N GLY A 447 3.61 5.85 43.28
CA GLY A 447 4.32 6.99 42.66
C GLY A 447 4.47 6.89 41.13
N TYR A 448 3.86 5.90 40.48
CA TYR A 448 3.96 5.75 39.02
C TYR A 448 2.91 6.60 38.31
N PHE A 449 3.38 7.44 37.40
CA PHE A 449 2.55 8.26 36.52
C PHE A 449 3.01 8.08 35.08
N ASN A 450 2.08 8.26 34.15
CA ASN A 450 2.40 8.32 32.73
C ASN A 450 2.81 9.74 32.33
N PHE A 451 3.42 9.89 31.15
CA PHE A 451 3.77 11.21 30.63
C PHE A 451 2.54 12.14 30.54
N ALA A 452 1.41 11.63 30.04
CA ALA A 452 0.16 12.37 29.93
C ALA A 452 -0.34 12.94 31.28
N ASP A 453 -0.08 12.25 32.40
CA ASP A 453 -0.51 12.67 33.73
C ASP A 453 0.22 13.95 34.19
N THR A 454 1.48 14.13 33.76
CA THR A 454 2.28 15.33 34.08
C THR A 454 1.93 16.55 33.22
N THR A 455 1.07 16.38 32.20
CA THR A 455 0.70 17.46 31.29
C THR A 455 -0.51 18.26 31.77
N TYR A 456 -1.26 17.80 32.77
CA TYR A 456 -2.39 18.54 33.30
C TYR A 456 -1.97 19.86 33.96
N SER A 457 -2.81 20.89 33.88
CA SER A 457 -2.52 22.18 34.55
C SER A 457 -2.91 22.18 36.04
N ARG A 458 -3.67 21.19 36.52
CA ARG A 458 -4.15 21.07 37.91
C ARG A 458 -4.13 19.62 38.38
N MET A 459 -4.15 19.40 39.70
CA MET A 459 -4.13 18.06 40.32
C MET A 459 -5.44 17.27 40.19
N ASN A 460 -6.56 17.98 40.12
CA ASN A 460 -7.90 17.42 40.03
C ASN A 460 -8.75 18.39 39.20
N GLY A 461 -9.55 17.84 38.30
CA GLY A 461 -10.51 18.59 37.53
C GLY A 461 -11.56 17.69 36.90
N TYR A 462 -12.57 18.33 36.35
CA TYR A 462 -13.51 17.68 35.46
C TYR A 462 -13.30 18.29 34.08
N ASN A 463 -13.22 17.48 33.03
CA ASN A 463 -13.48 17.97 31.69
C ASN A 463 -14.90 18.53 31.70
N ILE A 464 -15.02 19.83 31.50
CA ILE A 464 -16.29 20.48 31.25
C ILE A 464 -16.37 20.54 29.72
N GLU A 465 -17.29 19.81 29.10
CA GLU A 465 -17.76 20.22 27.79
C GLU A 465 -18.48 21.56 27.99
N THR A 466 -17.73 22.65 27.92
CA THR A 466 -18.35 23.95 27.75
C THR A 466 -18.90 23.96 26.34
N GLN A 467 -20.21 23.71 26.21
CA GLN A 467 -20.94 24.35 25.13
C GLN A 467 -20.73 25.86 25.36
N ASP A 468 -19.81 26.48 24.63
CA ASP A 468 -19.59 27.93 24.70
C ASP A 468 -20.92 28.67 24.50
N GLY A 469 -21.46 29.25 25.56
CA GLY A 469 -22.77 29.89 25.56
C GLY A 469 -23.34 30.01 26.97
N VAL A 470 -23.59 31.24 27.41
CA VAL A 470 -23.97 31.60 28.78
C VAL A 470 -25.42 31.12 29.08
N ILE A 471 -25.56 30.47 30.25
CA ILE A 471 -26.72 30.35 31.16
C ILE A 471 -27.32 28.93 31.35
N GLN A 472 -27.24 28.52 32.63
CA GLN A 472 -27.74 27.32 33.35
C GLN A 472 -27.02 25.98 33.10
N VAL A 473 -25.95 25.83 33.87
CA VAL A 473 -25.10 24.66 34.00
C VAL A 473 -25.83 23.59 34.84
N LYS A 474 -26.51 22.63 34.18
CA LYS A 474 -26.40 21.24 34.64
C LYS A 474 -25.23 20.65 33.85
N PRO A 475 -24.01 20.70 34.38
CA PRO A 475 -22.84 20.20 33.69
C PRO A 475 -23.02 18.69 33.53
N LYS A 476 -23.04 18.19 32.30
CA LYS A 476 -22.73 16.78 32.06
C LYS A 476 -21.22 16.64 32.27
N PHE A 477 -20.84 16.25 33.49
CA PHE A 477 -19.47 15.87 33.82
C PHE A 477 -19.20 14.53 33.13
N THR A 478 -18.40 14.53 32.07
CA THR A 478 -18.09 13.30 31.32
C THR A 478 -16.78 12.68 31.77
N ASP A 479 -15.72 13.47 31.99
CA ASP A 479 -14.42 12.94 32.40
C ASP A 479 -13.86 13.66 33.63
N TYR A 480 -14.04 13.05 34.80
CA TYR A 480 -13.30 13.43 35.99
C TYR A 480 -11.87 12.87 35.91
N TYR A 481 -10.86 13.70 36.11
CA TYR A 481 -9.49 13.23 36.31
C TYR A 481 -9.00 13.65 37.69
N ASN A 482 -8.29 12.74 38.35
CA ASN A 482 -7.69 13.01 39.64
C ASN A 482 -6.37 12.26 39.76
N LEU A 483 -5.28 13.03 39.85
CA LEU A 483 -3.92 12.48 39.93
C LEU A 483 -3.64 11.82 41.28
N ALA A 484 -4.47 12.04 42.31
CA ALA A 484 -4.38 11.33 43.59
C ALA A 484 -4.85 9.87 43.52
N TYR A 485 -5.68 9.53 42.52
CA TYR A 485 -6.20 8.18 42.30
C TYR A 485 -5.61 7.58 41.02
N ASN A 486 -4.30 7.44 40.97
CA ASN A 486 -3.62 6.82 39.83
C ASN A 486 -3.89 5.31 39.75
N LYS A 487 -3.70 4.78 38.54
CA LYS A 487 -3.97 3.37 38.20
C LYS A 487 -2.97 2.45 38.90
N ARG A 488 -3.47 1.46 39.65
CA ARG A 488 -2.67 0.49 40.40
C ARG A 488 -2.41 -0.79 39.60
N GLY A 489 -3.44 -1.59 39.37
CA GLY A 489 -3.31 -2.90 38.74
C GLY A 489 -4.35 -3.08 37.65
N LYS A 490 -3.91 -3.52 36.47
CA LYS A 490 -4.76 -3.83 35.31
C LYS A 490 -4.59 -5.29 34.92
N LEU A 491 -5.66 -6.06 35.00
CA LEU A 491 -5.75 -7.39 34.40
C LEU A 491 -6.52 -7.30 33.09
N GLN A 492 -6.05 -7.99 32.06
CA GLN A 492 -6.70 -8.16 30.76
C GLN A 492 -6.69 -9.64 30.40
N LEU A 493 -7.82 -10.16 29.95
CA LEU A 493 -7.98 -11.55 29.57
C LEU A 493 -8.78 -11.63 28.27
N THR A 494 -8.32 -12.43 27.33
CA THR A 494 -9.04 -12.77 26.09
C THR A 494 -8.75 -14.21 25.73
N VAL A 495 -9.80 -15.03 25.76
CA VAL A 495 -9.76 -16.47 25.52
C VAL A 495 -10.87 -16.83 24.55
N THR A 496 -10.56 -17.64 23.56
CA THR A 496 -11.53 -18.22 22.63
C THR A 496 -11.42 -19.73 22.68
N GLN A 497 -12.55 -20.43 22.76
CA GLN A 497 -12.64 -21.88 22.83
C GLN A 497 -13.50 -22.35 21.67
N GLN A 498 -12.94 -23.18 20.80
CA GLN A 498 -13.67 -23.86 19.76
C GLN A 498 -14.45 -25.04 20.38
N LEU A 499 -15.76 -25.10 20.16
CA LEU A 499 -16.65 -26.14 20.66
C LEU A 499 -17.16 -26.94 19.46
N GLY A 500 -16.44 -28.00 19.09
CA GLY A 500 -16.73 -28.78 17.89
C GLY A 500 -16.39 -28.03 16.59
N ARG A 501 -17.13 -28.29 15.50
CA ARG A 501 -16.87 -27.69 14.18
C ARG A 501 -17.60 -26.37 13.94
N THR A 502 -18.73 -26.16 14.61
CA THR A 502 -19.72 -25.13 14.29
C THR A 502 -19.83 -24.03 15.33
N SER A 503 -19.29 -24.23 16.54
CA SER A 503 -19.45 -23.28 17.64
C SER A 503 -18.11 -22.76 18.15
N THR A 504 -18.09 -21.47 18.52
CA THR A 504 -16.95 -20.78 19.14
C THR A 504 -17.44 -19.97 20.33
N LEU A 505 -16.89 -20.25 21.50
CA LEU A 505 -17.07 -19.45 22.71
C LEU A 505 -15.94 -18.43 22.79
N TYR A 506 -16.24 -17.16 23.00
CA TYR A 506 -15.27 -16.11 23.29
C TYR A 506 -15.53 -15.51 24.67
N LEU A 507 -14.45 -15.23 25.39
CA LEU A 507 -14.43 -14.65 26.72
C LEU A 507 -13.39 -13.53 26.72
N SER A 508 -13.79 -12.33 27.08
CA SER A 508 -12.88 -11.21 27.27
C SER A 508 -13.23 -10.44 28.53
N GLY A 509 -12.24 -9.80 29.14
CA GLY A 509 -12.48 -9.00 30.32
C GLY A 509 -11.28 -8.18 30.74
N SER A 510 -11.55 -7.15 31.53
CA SER A 510 -10.53 -6.36 32.19
C SER A 510 -10.96 -5.92 33.58
N HIS A 511 -9.98 -5.75 34.45
CA HIS A 511 -10.18 -5.35 35.83
C HIS A 511 -9.09 -4.35 36.22
N GLN A 512 -9.49 -3.12 36.56
CA GLN A 512 -8.60 -2.02 36.88
C GLN A 512 -8.83 -1.57 38.34
N THR A 513 -7.76 -1.58 39.12
CA THR A 513 -7.74 -1.01 40.48
C THR A 513 -7.01 0.32 40.49
N TYR A 514 -7.30 1.13 41.50
CA TYR A 514 -6.73 2.46 41.73
C TYR A 514 -6.07 2.52 43.10
N TRP A 515 -5.08 3.40 43.26
CA TRP A 515 -4.56 3.74 44.59
C TRP A 515 -5.50 4.71 45.30
N GLY A 516 -5.51 4.70 46.63
CA GLY A 516 -6.31 5.61 47.47
C GLY A 516 -7.80 5.28 47.60
N THR A 517 -8.40 4.55 46.66
CA THR A 517 -9.81 4.13 46.69
C THR A 517 -9.96 2.62 46.52
N SER A 518 -11.06 2.06 47.06
CA SER A 518 -11.48 0.68 46.82
C SER A 518 -12.32 0.53 45.55
N ASN A 519 -12.54 1.60 44.80
CA ASN A 519 -13.29 1.56 43.56
C ASN A 519 -12.48 0.87 42.45
N VAL A 520 -13.21 0.23 41.53
CA VAL A 520 -12.64 -0.65 40.50
C VAL A 520 -13.41 -0.42 39.20
N ASP A 521 -12.70 -0.44 38.07
CA ASP A 521 -13.35 -0.64 36.77
C ASP A 521 -13.36 -2.14 36.43
N GLU A 522 -14.55 -2.67 36.19
CA GLU A 522 -14.78 -4.05 35.76
C GLU A 522 -15.42 -4.03 34.38
N GLN A 523 -14.82 -4.73 33.43
CA GLN A 523 -15.41 -5.04 32.14
C GLN A 523 -15.33 -6.54 31.92
N PHE A 524 -16.43 -7.15 31.50
CA PHE A 524 -16.49 -8.56 31.16
C PHE A 524 -17.42 -8.76 29.98
N GLN A 525 -17.01 -9.59 29.03
CA GLN A 525 -17.82 -9.98 27.88
C GLN A 525 -17.64 -11.47 27.61
N ALA A 526 -18.74 -12.17 27.45
CA ALA A 526 -18.75 -13.57 27.04
C ALA A 526 -19.72 -13.71 25.87
N GLY A 527 -19.41 -14.55 24.89
CA GLY A 527 -20.38 -14.87 23.87
C GLY A 527 -20.10 -16.17 23.16
N LEU A 528 -21.16 -16.78 22.68
CA LEU A 528 -21.17 -18.04 21.98
C LEU A 528 -21.71 -17.78 20.58
N ASN A 529 -20.86 -18.01 19.58
CA ASN A 529 -21.21 -17.95 18.18
C ASN A 529 -21.35 -19.38 17.66
N THR A 530 -22.45 -19.71 16.99
CA THR A 530 -22.71 -21.01 16.37
C THR A 530 -23.18 -20.82 14.94
N ALA A 531 -22.44 -21.38 13.99
CA ALA A 531 -22.83 -21.47 12.60
C ALA A 531 -23.56 -22.79 12.34
N PHE A 532 -24.85 -22.72 12.01
CA PHE A 532 -25.64 -23.86 11.55
C PHE A 532 -25.89 -23.70 10.05
N GLU A 533 -25.14 -24.43 9.23
CA GLU A 533 -25.09 -24.25 7.77
C GLU A 533 -24.79 -22.78 7.43
N ASP A 534 -25.73 -22.08 6.79
CA ASP A 534 -25.60 -20.67 6.43
C ASP A 534 -26.03 -19.71 7.55
N ILE A 535 -26.74 -20.22 8.56
CA ILE A 535 -27.33 -19.42 9.63
C ILE A 535 -26.31 -19.21 10.74
N ASN A 536 -26.10 -17.95 11.14
CA ASN A 536 -25.20 -17.62 12.25
C ASN A 536 -26.00 -17.20 13.49
N TRP A 537 -25.81 -17.90 14.60
CA TRP A 537 -26.40 -17.62 15.90
C TRP A 537 -25.34 -17.06 16.83
N THR A 538 -25.54 -15.86 17.37
CA THR A 538 -24.64 -15.24 18.34
C THR A 538 -25.40 -14.91 19.61
N LEU A 539 -25.05 -15.54 20.73
CA LEU A 539 -25.46 -15.16 22.07
C LEU A 539 -24.30 -14.45 22.74
N SER A 540 -24.53 -13.27 23.32
CA SER A 540 -23.49 -12.49 23.99
C SER A 540 -23.99 -11.86 25.26
N TYR A 541 -23.12 -11.76 26.25
CA TYR A 541 -23.34 -11.13 27.53
C TYR A 541 -22.19 -10.15 27.78
N SER A 542 -22.51 -8.95 28.22
CA SER A 542 -21.53 -7.96 28.63
C SER A 542 -21.91 -7.34 29.97
N LEU A 543 -20.89 -7.00 30.74
CA LEU A 543 -20.98 -6.35 32.03
C LEU A 543 -19.91 -5.26 32.07
N THR A 544 -20.33 -4.02 32.35
CA THR A 544 -19.45 -2.88 32.54
C THR A 544 -19.80 -2.16 33.83
N LYS A 545 -18.79 -1.86 34.63
CA LYS A 545 -18.92 -1.11 35.88
C LYS A 545 -17.71 -0.18 35.98
N ASN A 546 -17.97 1.13 35.95
CA ASN A 546 -16.92 2.13 36.11
C ASN A 546 -16.75 2.53 37.58
N ALA A 547 -15.56 2.95 37.98
CA ALA A 547 -15.18 3.30 39.34
C ALA A 547 -15.91 4.54 39.89
N TRP A 548 -16.30 5.47 39.02
CA TRP A 548 -16.94 6.74 39.38
C TRP A 548 -18.45 6.77 39.13
N GLN A 549 -19.04 5.64 38.70
CA GLN A 549 -20.48 5.50 38.54
C GLN A 549 -20.98 4.41 39.49
N LYS A 550 -22.15 4.61 40.08
CA LYS A 550 -22.79 3.60 40.92
C LYS A 550 -23.74 2.78 40.05
N GLY A 551 -23.48 1.48 39.94
CA GLY A 551 -24.32 0.57 39.16
C GLY A 551 -23.48 -0.40 38.34
N ARG A 552 -24.13 -1.45 37.85
CA ARG A 552 -23.56 -2.39 36.88
C ARG A 552 -24.41 -2.29 35.64
N ASP A 553 -23.79 -1.93 34.53
CA ASP A 553 -24.46 -1.93 33.24
C ASP A 553 -24.27 -3.32 32.65
N GLN A 554 -25.38 -4.02 32.44
CA GLN A 554 -25.39 -5.37 31.90
C GLN A 554 -26.13 -5.38 30.59
N MET A 555 -25.75 -6.28 29.68
CA MET A 555 -26.46 -6.49 28.44
C MET A 555 -26.35 -7.94 28.02
N LEU A 556 -27.49 -8.61 27.88
CA LEU A 556 -27.62 -9.91 27.27
C LEU A 556 -28.24 -9.73 25.88
N ALA A 557 -27.56 -10.19 24.84
CA ALA A 557 -27.99 -10.04 23.46
C ALA A 557 -27.94 -11.36 22.69
N LEU A 558 -29.00 -11.68 21.97
CA LEU A 558 -29.10 -12.76 21.00
C LEU A 558 -29.22 -12.16 19.60
N ASN A 559 -28.44 -12.63 18.64
CA ASN A 559 -28.51 -12.25 17.24
C ASN A 559 -28.55 -13.50 16.36
N VAL A 560 -29.41 -13.50 15.35
CA VAL A 560 -29.57 -14.56 14.36
C VAL A 560 -29.48 -13.91 12.98
N ASN A 561 -28.55 -14.38 12.15
CA ASN A 561 -28.35 -13.90 10.79
C ASN A 561 -28.57 -15.04 9.78
N ILE A 562 -29.48 -14.83 8.84
CA ILE A 562 -29.92 -15.82 7.83
C ILE A 562 -29.68 -15.24 6.43
N PRO A 563 -28.58 -15.62 5.76
CA PRO A 563 -28.34 -15.25 4.36
C PRO A 563 -29.28 -16.01 3.42
N PHE A 564 -29.88 -15.32 2.46
CA PHE A 564 -30.70 -15.97 1.42
C PHE A 564 -29.88 -16.48 0.22
N SER A 565 -28.56 -16.26 0.21
CA SER A 565 -27.67 -16.63 -0.91
C SER A 565 -27.72 -18.12 -1.26
N HIS A 566 -27.75 -18.98 -0.25
CA HIS A 566 -27.76 -20.45 -0.42
C HIS A 566 -29.17 -21.05 -0.47
N TRP A 567 -30.20 -20.25 -0.19
CA TRP A 567 -31.61 -20.68 -0.22
C TRP A 567 -32.21 -20.60 -1.62
N LEU A 568 -31.50 -19.95 -2.54
CA LEU A 568 -31.81 -19.91 -3.97
C LEU A 568 -30.75 -20.70 -4.73
N ARG A 569 -31.05 -21.07 -5.97
CA ARG A 569 -30.06 -21.64 -6.89
C ARG A 569 -28.86 -20.69 -7.02
N SER A 570 -27.64 -21.23 -7.03
CA SER A 570 -26.38 -20.47 -7.19
C SER A 570 -26.39 -19.50 -8.37
N ASP A 571 -27.05 -19.89 -9.46
CA ASP A 571 -27.09 -19.14 -10.73
C ASP A 571 -28.29 -18.18 -10.80
N SER A 572 -29.07 -18.07 -9.72
CA SER A 572 -30.26 -17.22 -9.67
C SER A 572 -29.87 -15.77 -9.97
N LYS A 573 -30.61 -15.13 -10.87
CA LYS A 573 -30.45 -13.69 -11.18
C LYS A 573 -31.26 -12.80 -10.23
N SER A 574 -31.95 -13.39 -9.25
CA SER A 574 -32.74 -12.66 -8.27
C SER A 574 -31.84 -11.89 -7.31
N GLN A 575 -32.15 -10.61 -7.08
CA GLN A 575 -31.42 -9.77 -6.12
C GLN A 575 -31.55 -10.25 -4.68
N TRP A 576 -32.55 -11.10 -4.37
CA TRP A 576 -32.71 -11.72 -3.07
C TRP A 576 -31.51 -12.58 -2.65
N ARG A 577 -30.70 -13.10 -3.58
CA ARG A 577 -29.48 -13.85 -3.24
C ARG A 577 -28.42 -12.97 -2.56
N HIS A 578 -28.52 -11.65 -2.72
CA HIS A 578 -27.63 -10.65 -2.12
C HIS A 578 -28.22 -10.03 -0.85
N ALA A 579 -29.28 -10.62 -0.30
CA ALA A 579 -29.96 -10.17 0.91
C ALA A 579 -29.80 -11.18 2.06
N SER A 580 -29.83 -10.67 3.28
CA SER A 580 -29.84 -11.44 4.53
C SER A 580 -30.90 -10.89 5.47
N ALA A 581 -31.56 -11.78 6.21
CA ALA A 581 -32.42 -11.42 7.32
C ALA A 581 -31.63 -11.46 8.63
N SER A 582 -31.83 -10.47 9.49
CA SER A 582 -31.25 -10.42 10.84
C SER A 582 -32.34 -10.22 11.87
N TYR A 583 -32.34 -11.05 12.91
CA TYR A 583 -33.16 -10.87 14.10
C TYR A 583 -32.25 -10.75 15.32
N SER A 584 -32.47 -9.72 16.13
CA SER A 584 -31.72 -9.53 17.38
C SER A 584 -32.62 -9.12 18.52
N MET A 585 -32.30 -9.61 19.71
CA MET A 585 -32.96 -9.28 20.96
C MET A 585 -31.89 -8.92 21.99
N SER A 586 -32.07 -7.82 22.70
CA SER A 586 -31.18 -7.40 23.78
C SER A 586 -31.97 -7.05 25.03
N HIS A 587 -31.42 -7.38 26.20
CA HIS A 587 -32.02 -7.17 27.50
C HIS A 587 -30.96 -6.72 28.48
N ASP A 588 -31.17 -5.58 29.15
CA ASP A 588 -30.17 -4.98 30.05
C ASP A 588 -30.11 -5.62 31.45
N LEU A 589 -30.99 -6.60 31.69
CA LEU A 589 -31.20 -7.29 32.98
C LEU A 589 -31.65 -6.35 34.11
N ASN A 590 -32.05 -5.13 33.77
CA ASN A 590 -32.61 -4.12 34.64
C ASN A 590 -34.03 -3.70 34.19
N GLY A 591 -34.69 -4.58 33.43
CA GLY A 591 -36.08 -4.45 32.99
C GLY A 591 -36.26 -3.87 31.60
N ARG A 592 -35.22 -3.36 30.93
CA ARG A 592 -35.31 -2.88 29.54
C ARG A 592 -35.02 -4.01 28.56
N MET A 593 -35.91 -4.19 27.60
CA MET A 593 -35.83 -5.19 26.55
C MET A 593 -36.05 -4.54 25.19
N THR A 594 -35.23 -4.90 24.21
CA THR A 594 -35.38 -4.44 22.84
C THR A 594 -35.29 -5.62 21.88
N ASN A 595 -36.16 -5.69 20.89
CA ASN A 595 -36.09 -6.66 19.81
C ASN A 595 -36.12 -5.95 18.46
N LEU A 596 -35.41 -6.48 17.47
CA LEU A 596 -35.22 -5.86 16.17
C LEU A 596 -35.16 -6.94 15.10
N ALA A 597 -36.00 -6.82 14.09
CA ALA A 597 -36.03 -7.67 12.91
C ALA A 597 -35.72 -6.81 11.69
N GLY A 598 -34.86 -7.28 10.79
CA GLY A 598 -34.49 -6.50 9.61
C GLY A 598 -33.99 -7.35 8.46
N VAL A 599 -33.94 -6.72 7.29
CA VAL A 599 -33.37 -7.25 6.06
C VAL A 599 -32.38 -6.24 5.51
N TYR A 600 -31.20 -6.71 5.14
CA TYR A 600 -30.16 -5.89 4.54
C TYR A 600 -29.51 -6.62 3.36
N GLY A 601 -28.93 -5.88 2.43
CA GLY A 601 -28.33 -6.46 1.23
C GLY A 601 -27.77 -5.41 0.27
N THR A 602 -27.43 -5.85 -0.93
CA THR A 602 -26.99 -4.98 -2.04
C THR A 602 -27.94 -5.06 -3.24
N LEU A 603 -28.01 -3.97 -4.00
CA LEU A 603 -28.81 -3.79 -5.21
C LEU A 603 -27.92 -3.24 -6.34
N LEU A 604 -28.51 -3.19 -7.54
CA LEU A 604 -27.89 -2.78 -8.82
C LEU A 604 -26.89 -3.80 -9.37
N GLU A 605 -26.56 -3.69 -10.66
CA GLU A 605 -25.71 -4.65 -11.38
C GLU A 605 -24.33 -4.82 -10.74
N ASP A 606 -23.78 -3.73 -10.21
CA ASP A 606 -22.46 -3.71 -9.58
C ASP A 606 -22.50 -3.78 -8.05
N ASN A 607 -23.64 -4.14 -7.45
CA ASN A 607 -23.82 -4.21 -5.99
C ASN A 607 -23.38 -2.93 -5.24
N ASN A 608 -23.54 -1.78 -5.89
CA ASN A 608 -23.03 -0.49 -5.40
C ASN A 608 -24.05 0.29 -4.57
N LEU A 609 -25.29 -0.18 -4.46
CA LEU A 609 -26.30 0.33 -3.54
C LEU A 609 -26.55 -0.68 -2.42
N SER A 610 -26.10 -0.39 -1.20
CA SER A 610 -26.43 -1.17 -0.01
C SER A 610 -27.70 -0.61 0.64
N TYR A 611 -28.56 -1.49 1.12
CA TYR A 611 -29.74 -1.13 1.89
C TYR A 611 -29.80 -1.91 3.20
N SER A 612 -30.40 -1.31 4.22
CA SER A 612 -30.77 -2.00 5.47
C SER A 612 -32.09 -1.42 5.96
N VAL A 613 -33.08 -2.28 6.21
CA VAL A 613 -34.38 -1.92 6.75
C VAL A 613 -34.65 -2.82 7.95
N GLN A 614 -34.82 -2.23 9.12
CA GLN A 614 -34.98 -2.94 10.37
C GLN A 614 -36.05 -2.24 11.23
N THR A 615 -36.91 -3.01 11.86
CA THR A 615 -38.00 -2.54 12.70
C THR A 615 -38.08 -3.37 13.97
N GLY A 616 -38.50 -2.77 15.06
CA GLY A 616 -38.36 -3.36 16.37
C GLY A 616 -39.18 -2.64 17.42
N TYR A 617 -39.07 -3.13 18.65
CA TYR A 617 -39.72 -2.54 19.80
C TYR A 617 -38.73 -2.51 20.96
N ALA A 618 -38.71 -1.39 21.68
CA ALA A 618 -37.88 -1.19 22.86
C ALA A 618 -38.79 -0.79 24.02
N GLY A 619 -38.75 -1.49 25.13
CA GLY A 619 -39.59 -1.16 26.29
C GLY A 619 -39.02 -1.62 27.61
N GLY A 620 -39.54 -1.03 28.69
CA GLY A 620 -39.11 -1.32 30.06
C GLY A 620 -37.89 -0.52 30.54
N GLY A 621 -37.40 -0.81 31.74
CA GLY A 621 -36.38 0.01 32.42
C GLY A 621 -36.99 1.30 32.96
N ASP A 622 -36.68 2.44 32.33
CA ASP A 622 -37.10 3.79 32.75
C ASP A 622 -38.59 4.11 32.50
N GLY A 623 -39.42 3.09 32.22
CA GLY A 623 -40.84 3.26 31.93
C GLY A 623 -41.15 3.83 30.53
N ASN A 624 -40.14 4.01 29.67
CA ASN A 624 -40.35 4.37 28.28
C ASN A 624 -40.46 3.11 27.42
N SER A 625 -41.47 3.05 26.57
CA SER A 625 -41.67 1.94 25.66
C SER A 625 -42.16 2.44 24.32
N GLY A 626 -41.58 1.92 23.26
CA GLY A 626 -41.97 2.33 21.94
C GLY A 626 -41.39 1.52 20.79
N SER A 627 -42.02 1.69 19.64
CA SER A 627 -41.53 1.13 18.39
C SER A 627 -40.27 1.84 17.91
N THR A 628 -39.44 1.10 17.20
CA THR A 628 -38.23 1.63 16.56
C THR A 628 -38.19 1.14 15.12
N GLY A 629 -37.72 2.00 14.22
CA GLY A 629 -37.60 1.70 12.81
C GLY A 629 -36.40 2.43 12.23
N TYR A 630 -35.57 1.71 11.49
CA TYR A 630 -34.39 2.26 10.86
C TYR A 630 -34.34 1.80 9.41
N ALA A 631 -34.08 2.74 8.51
CA ALA A 631 -33.86 2.45 7.11
C ALA A 631 -32.61 3.19 6.66
N THR A 632 -31.71 2.54 5.92
CA THR A 632 -30.50 3.17 5.40
C THR A 632 -30.26 2.74 3.96
N LEU A 633 -29.77 3.67 3.16
CA LEU A 633 -29.31 3.49 1.80
C LEU A 633 -27.90 4.05 1.69
N ASN A 634 -26.98 3.28 1.10
CA ASN A 634 -25.59 3.68 0.88
C ASN A 634 -25.22 3.39 -0.57
N TYR A 635 -24.94 4.44 -1.34
CA TYR A 635 -24.59 4.35 -2.75
C TYR A 635 -23.11 4.70 -2.95
N ARG A 636 -22.38 3.84 -3.67
CA ARG A 636 -20.96 4.03 -4.03
C ARG A 636 -20.82 4.15 -5.55
N GLY A 637 -20.78 5.38 -6.04
CA GLY A 637 -20.71 5.67 -7.47
C GLY A 637 -19.29 5.92 -7.98
N GLY A 638 -19.20 6.19 -9.28
CA GLY A 638 -17.94 6.56 -9.94
C GLY A 638 -17.44 7.97 -9.61
N TYR A 639 -18.31 8.84 -9.09
CA TYR A 639 -18.01 10.24 -8.77
C TYR A 639 -18.01 10.57 -7.27
N GLY A 640 -18.35 9.59 -6.42
CA GLY A 640 -18.51 9.78 -4.97
C GLY A 640 -19.51 8.81 -4.37
N ASN A 641 -19.71 8.93 -3.06
CA ASN A 641 -20.64 8.16 -2.27
C ASN A 641 -21.77 9.06 -1.75
N ALA A 642 -22.96 8.49 -1.62
CA ALA A 642 -24.10 9.13 -0.99
C ALA A 642 -24.74 8.17 0.02
N ASN A 643 -25.13 8.68 1.19
CA ASN A 643 -25.89 7.91 2.16
C ASN A 643 -27.13 8.68 2.63
N ILE A 644 -28.21 7.95 2.82
CA ILE A 644 -29.47 8.45 3.37
C ILE A 644 -29.91 7.45 4.43
N GLY A 645 -30.19 7.94 5.62
CA GLY A 645 -30.67 7.15 6.74
C GLY A 645 -31.93 7.77 7.32
N TYR A 646 -32.89 6.96 7.70
CA TYR A 646 -34.07 7.37 8.43
C TYR A 646 -34.14 6.57 9.71
N SER A 647 -34.31 7.25 10.83
CA SER A 647 -34.46 6.65 12.15
C SER A 647 -35.73 7.19 12.77
N HIS A 648 -36.61 6.27 13.14
CA HIS A 648 -37.80 6.53 13.90
C HIS A 648 -37.71 5.77 15.22
N SER A 649 -37.84 6.50 16.30
CA SER A 649 -38.23 6.00 17.60
C SER A 649 -39.49 6.77 18.00
N ASP A 650 -40.31 6.22 18.88
CA ASP A 650 -41.61 6.84 19.23
C ASP A 650 -41.49 8.33 19.63
N ASP A 651 -40.42 8.71 20.32
CA ASP A 651 -40.15 10.11 20.71
C ASP A 651 -39.27 10.90 19.73
N ILE A 652 -38.45 10.22 18.91
CA ILE A 652 -37.37 10.84 18.13
C ILE A 652 -37.49 10.43 16.67
N LYS A 653 -37.60 11.41 15.77
CA LYS A 653 -37.55 11.21 14.32
C LYS A 653 -36.38 11.95 13.74
N GLN A 654 -35.50 11.23 13.05
CA GLN A 654 -34.27 11.75 12.49
C GLN A 654 -34.10 11.29 11.04
N LEU A 655 -33.65 12.21 10.20
CA LEU A 655 -33.24 11.94 8.83
C LEU A 655 -31.76 12.32 8.70
N TYR A 656 -30.95 11.35 8.32
CA TYR A 656 -29.54 11.47 8.04
C TYR A 656 -29.34 11.54 6.53
N TYR A 657 -28.49 12.44 6.07
CA TYR A 657 -28.07 12.51 4.68
C TYR A 657 -26.61 12.93 4.66
N GLY A 658 -25.83 12.34 3.74
CA GLY A 658 -24.41 12.64 3.61
C GLY A 658 -23.89 12.32 2.22
N VAL A 659 -22.94 13.13 1.77
CA VAL A 659 -22.23 12.95 0.50
C VAL A 659 -20.75 13.02 0.80
N SER A 660 -19.98 12.10 0.23
CA SER A 660 -18.53 12.07 0.37
C SER A 660 -17.89 11.73 -0.98
N GLY A 661 -16.72 12.27 -1.26
CA GLY A 661 -16.05 12.05 -2.54
C GLY A 661 -14.58 12.40 -2.48
N GLY A 662 -13.85 11.97 -3.49
CA GLY A 662 -12.45 12.30 -3.72
C GLY A 662 -12.31 13.20 -4.94
N VAL A 663 -11.40 14.17 -4.86
CA VAL A 663 -11.01 15.03 -5.98
C VAL A 663 -9.51 14.93 -6.16
N LEU A 664 -9.07 14.58 -7.36
CA LEU A 664 -7.65 14.51 -7.70
C LEU A 664 -7.33 15.50 -8.83
N ALA A 665 -6.53 16.51 -8.51
CA ALA A 665 -5.95 17.40 -9.50
C ALA A 665 -4.59 16.86 -9.97
N HIS A 666 -4.44 16.67 -11.28
CA HIS A 666 -3.23 16.13 -11.90
C HIS A 666 -2.91 16.84 -13.23
N ALA A 667 -1.77 16.52 -13.83
CA ALA A 667 -1.30 17.16 -15.07
C ALA A 667 -2.25 17.05 -16.28
N ASN A 668 -3.28 16.21 -16.23
CA ASN A 668 -4.27 16.03 -17.31
C ASN A 668 -5.68 16.50 -16.89
N GLY A 669 -5.81 17.28 -15.83
CA GLY A 669 -7.07 17.86 -15.37
C GLY A 669 -7.47 17.43 -13.96
N VAL A 670 -8.77 17.43 -13.70
CA VAL A 670 -9.36 17.05 -12.42
C VAL A 670 -10.23 15.83 -12.61
N THR A 671 -10.03 14.81 -11.78
CA THR A 671 -10.85 13.60 -11.77
C THR A 671 -11.52 13.46 -10.41
N LEU A 672 -12.82 13.18 -10.43
CA LEU A 672 -13.64 12.92 -9.26
C LEU A 672 -13.74 11.41 -9.02
N GLY A 673 -14.05 11.01 -7.79
CA GLY A 673 -14.37 9.63 -7.47
C GLY A 673 -14.77 9.40 -6.03
N GLN A 674 -14.68 8.15 -5.60
CA GLN A 674 -14.90 7.77 -4.19
C GLN A 674 -13.84 8.46 -3.28
N PRO A 675 -14.12 8.62 -1.97
CA PRO A 675 -13.15 9.18 -1.02
C PRO A 675 -11.79 8.49 -1.11
N LEU A 676 -10.72 9.29 -1.20
CA LEU A 676 -9.35 8.80 -1.37
C LEU A 676 -8.82 8.21 -0.06
N ASN A 677 -8.08 7.11 -0.13
CA ASN A 677 -7.47 6.47 1.05
C ASN A 677 -5.96 6.36 0.86
N ASP A 678 -5.21 7.24 1.51
CA ASP A 678 -3.74 7.33 1.49
C ASP A 678 -3.09 7.17 0.10
N THR A 679 -2.92 5.94 -0.35
CA THR A 679 -2.34 5.53 -1.63
C THR A 679 -3.41 5.45 -2.73
N VAL A 680 -3.21 6.18 -3.82
CA VAL A 680 -4.21 6.32 -4.90
C VAL A 680 -3.62 5.88 -6.23
N VAL A 681 -4.40 5.15 -7.02
CA VAL A 681 -4.05 4.87 -8.42
C VAL A 681 -4.94 5.68 -9.35
N LEU A 682 -4.32 6.45 -10.25
CA LEU A 682 -4.99 7.24 -11.27
C LEU A 682 -5.01 6.45 -12.59
N VAL A 683 -6.18 5.95 -12.96
CA VAL A 683 -6.42 5.35 -14.27
C VAL A 683 -6.46 6.46 -15.31
N LYS A 684 -5.69 6.28 -16.39
CA LYS A 684 -5.66 7.16 -17.55
C LYS A 684 -5.91 6.32 -18.80
N ALA A 685 -7.13 6.35 -19.29
CA ALA A 685 -7.59 5.64 -20.47
C ALA A 685 -8.35 6.57 -21.43
N PRO A 686 -7.70 7.60 -22.02
CA PRO A 686 -8.40 8.62 -22.81
C PRO A 686 -9.19 8.00 -23.97
N GLY A 687 -10.52 8.15 -23.95
CA GLY A 687 -11.42 7.55 -24.94
C GLY A 687 -12.27 6.39 -24.41
N ALA A 688 -11.87 5.74 -23.31
CA ALA A 688 -12.66 4.69 -22.66
C ALA A 688 -13.62 5.31 -21.63
N LYS A 689 -14.86 5.61 -22.05
CA LYS A 689 -15.91 6.15 -21.18
C LYS A 689 -16.66 5.03 -20.45
N ASP A 690 -17.10 5.30 -19.22
CA ASP A 690 -17.87 4.37 -18.38
C ASP A 690 -17.24 2.97 -18.24
N ALA A 691 -15.93 2.87 -18.40
CA ALA A 691 -15.20 1.62 -18.27
C ALA A 691 -15.10 1.25 -16.79
N LYS A 692 -15.61 0.07 -16.43
CA LYS A 692 -15.52 -0.48 -15.08
C LYS A 692 -14.10 -0.93 -14.77
N VAL A 693 -13.65 -0.66 -13.56
CA VAL A 693 -12.40 -1.25 -13.05
C VAL A 693 -12.72 -2.56 -12.32
N GLU A 694 -12.01 -3.62 -12.67
CA GLU A 694 -12.17 -4.92 -12.00
C GLU A 694 -11.82 -4.84 -10.51
N ASN A 695 -12.46 -5.68 -9.68
CA ASN A 695 -12.27 -5.78 -8.23
C ASN A 695 -12.54 -4.48 -7.44
N GLN A 696 -13.22 -3.50 -8.06
CA GLN A 696 -13.46 -2.18 -7.50
C GLN A 696 -14.94 -1.82 -7.67
N THR A 697 -15.72 -2.02 -6.60
CA THR A 697 -17.17 -1.78 -6.61
C THR A 697 -17.50 -0.31 -6.88
N GLY A 698 -18.29 -0.05 -7.92
CA GLY A 698 -18.76 1.28 -8.28
C GLY A 698 -17.71 2.20 -8.93
N VAL A 699 -16.48 1.75 -9.15
CA VAL A 699 -15.43 2.55 -9.79
C VAL A 699 -15.54 2.45 -11.32
N ARG A 700 -15.80 3.58 -11.97
CA ARG A 700 -15.96 3.74 -13.42
C ARG A 700 -15.11 4.90 -13.91
N THR A 701 -14.65 4.84 -15.17
CA THR A 701 -14.00 6.00 -15.79
C THR A 701 -14.98 7.14 -16.03
N ASP A 702 -14.50 8.36 -15.81
CA ASP A 702 -15.22 9.58 -16.13
C ASP A 702 -15.42 9.72 -17.65
N TRP A 703 -16.17 10.74 -18.04
CA TRP A 703 -16.46 11.05 -19.44
C TRP A 703 -15.20 11.32 -20.31
N ARG A 704 -14.03 11.54 -19.71
CA ARG A 704 -12.73 11.69 -20.42
C ARG A 704 -11.93 10.39 -20.47
N GLY A 705 -12.31 9.37 -19.70
CA GLY A 705 -11.58 8.13 -19.54
C GLY A 705 -10.57 8.12 -18.39
N TYR A 706 -10.81 8.91 -17.33
CA TYR A 706 -9.99 8.90 -16.11
C TYR A 706 -10.79 8.36 -14.92
N ALA A 707 -10.13 7.62 -14.04
CA ALA A 707 -10.72 7.19 -12.76
C ALA A 707 -9.70 7.29 -11.63
N VAL A 708 -10.18 7.48 -10.41
CA VAL A 708 -9.38 7.41 -9.19
C VAL A 708 -9.75 6.17 -8.39
N LEU A 709 -8.75 5.36 -8.08
CA LEU A 709 -8.90 4.15 -7.30
C LEU A 709 -8.62 4.45 -5.83
N PRO A 710 -9.62 4.30 -4.95
CA PRO A 710 -9.44 4.59 -3.53
C PRO A 710 -8.69 3.47 -2.81
N TYR A 711 -8.66 2.24 -3.33
CA TYR A 711 -8.03 1.09 -2.66
C TYR A 711 -6.80 0.62 -3.43
N ALA A 712 -5.62 0.94 -2.92
CA ALA A 712 -4.35 0.42 -3.40
C ALA A 712 -3.42 0.12 -2.22
N THR A 713 -2.79 -1.04 -2.24
CA THR A 713 -1.88 -1.48 -1.18
C THR A 713 -0.47 -0.96 -1.47
N GLU A 714 0.14 -0.25 -0.52
CA GLU A 714 1.52 0.19 -0.64
C GLU A 714 2.56 -0.96 -0.66
N TYR A 715 3.69 -0.70 -1.33
CA TYR A 715 4.84 -1.58 -1.49
C TYR A 715 4.54 -2.96 -2.08
N ARG A 716 3.35 -3.11 -2.68
CA ARG A 716 2.82 -4.33 -3.31
C ARG A 716 2.47 -4.06 -4.76
N GLU A 717 2.45 -5.13 -5.56
CA GLU A 717 1.88 -5.08 -6.90
C GLU A 717 0.35 -4.98 -6.80
N ASN A 718 -0.21 -3.98 -7.47
CA ASN A 718 -1.64 -3.79 -7.60
C ASN A 718 -1.99 -4.00 -9.07
N ARG A 719 -2.79 -5.04 -9.35
CA ARG A 719 -3.34 -5.30 -10.68
C ARG A 719 -4.53 -4.38 -10.94
N VAL A 720 -4.39 -3.52 -11.94
CA VAL A 720 -5.41 -2.58 -12.40
C VAL A 720 -5.89 -3.05 -13.75
N ALA A 721 -7.15 -3.48 -13.83
CA ALA A 721 -7.72 -3.99 -15.07
C ALA A 721 -9.03 -3.27 -15.40
N LEU A 722 -9.19 -2.91 -16.66
CA LEU A 722 -10.45 -2.39 -17.19
C LEU A 722 -11.28 -3.55 -17.73
N ASP A 723 -12.52 -3.65 -17.28
CA ASP A 723 -13.47 -4.67 -17.73
C ASP A 723 -13.86 -4.39 -19.18
N THR A 724 -13.36 -5.22 -20.09
CA THR A 724 -13.57 -5.07 -21.53
C THR A 724 -15.02 -5.24 -21.94
N ASN A 725 -15.86 -5.90 -21.14
CA ASN A 725 -17.30 -6.03 -21.41
C ASN A 725 -18.04 -4.70 -21.28
N THR A 726 -17.46 -3.74 -20.56
CA THR A 726 -18.06 -2.40 -20.33
C THR A 726 -17.53 -1.34 -21.27
N LEU A 727 -16.58 -1.68 -22.15
CA LEU A 727 -16.09 -0.76 -23.16
C LEU A 727 -17.17 -0.52 -24.21
N ALA A 728 -17.18 0.69 -24.79
CA ALA A 728 -18.00 0.96 -25.95
C ALA A 728 -17.59 0.08 -27.13
N ASP A 729 -18.54 -0.27 -27.99
CA ASP A 729 -18.33 -1.20 -29.12
C ASP A 729 -17.21 -0.71 -30.06
N ASN A 730 -17.08 0.60 -30.21
CA ASN A 730 -16.06 1.28 -31.01
C ASN A 730 -14.77 1.63 -30.24
N VAL A 731 -14.55 1.06 -29.06
CA VAL A 731 -13.34 1.28 -28.26
C VAL A 731 -12.65 -0.05 -28.03
N ASP A 732 -11.35 -0.06 -28.26
CA ASP A 732 -10.46 -1.16 -27.90
C ASP A 732 -9.27 -0.66 -27.10
N LEU A 733 -8.59 -1.56 -26.38
CA LEU A 733 -7.42 -1.23 -25.58
C LEU A 733 -6.21 -2.04 -26.07
N ASP A 734 -5.05 -1.40 -26.22
CA ASP A 734 -3.81 -2.12 -26.57
C ASP A 734 -3.45 -3.17 -25.48
N ASN A 735 -3.69 -2.82 -24.21
CA ASN A 735 -3.62 -3.72 -23.06
C ASN A 735 -4.76 -3.36 -22.11
N ALA A 736 -5.54 -4.34 -21.65
CA ALA A 736 -6.63 -4.13 -20.70
C ALA A 736 -6.18 -4.24 -19.22
N VAL A 737 -4.94 -4.66 -18.97
CA VAL A 737 -4.39 -4.89 -17.63
C VAL A 737 -3.04 -4.16 -17.48
N ALA A 738 -2.88 -3.46 -16.35
CA ALA A 738 -1.64 -2.81 -15.95
C ALA A 738 -1.32 -3.16 -14.48
N ASN A 739 -0.03 -3.25 -14.14
CA ASN A 739 0.43 -3.48 -12.77
C ASN A 739 1.18 -2.26 -12.26
N VAL A 740 0.93 -1.87 -11.00
CA VAL A 740 1.60 -0.72 -10.36
C VAL A 740 2.08 -1.06 -8.96
N VAL A 741 3.22 -0.51 -8.56
CA VAL A 741 3.82 -0.69 -7.21
C VAL A 741 3.97 0.67 -6.52
N PRO A 742 2.92 1.16 -5.82
CA PRO A 742 2.96 2.44 -5.15
C PRO A 742 3.71 2.38 -3.80
N THR A 743 4.32 3.49 -3.38
CA THR A 743 4.73 3.68 -1.97
C THR A 743 3.56 4.25 -1.16
N ARG A 744 3.60 4.24 0.17
CA ARG A 744 2.46 4.68 1.00
C ARG A 744 2.14 6.15 0.84
N GLY A 745 0.97 6.48 0.30
CA GLY A 745 0.60 7.86 -0.03
C GLY A 745 1.00 8.29 -1.45
N ALA A 746 1.46 7.36 -2.29
CA ALA A 746 1.78 7.66 -3.68
C ALA A 746 0.51 7.83 -4.51
N ILE A 747 0.61 8.67 -5.53
CA ILE A 747 -0.37 8.76 -6.62
C ILE A 747 0.32 8.22 -7.86
N VAL A 748 -0.05 7.02 -8.31
CA VAL A 748 0.58 6.33 -9.45
C VAL A 748 -0.38 6.29 -10.64
N ARG A 749 0.13 6.50 -11.85
CA ARG A 749 -0.67 6.40 -13.08
C ARG A 749 -0.72 4.96 -13.59
N ALA A 750 -1.91 4.47 -13.90
CA ALA A 750 -2.14 3.27 -14.69
C ALA A 750 -2.64 3.70 -16.07
N GLU A 751 -1.77 3.61 -17.09
CA GLU A 751 -2.08 4.09 -18.44
C GLU A 751 -2.61 2.96 -19.32
N PHE A 752 -3.74 3.21 -19.98
CA PHE A 752 -4.37 2.31 -20.94
C PHE A 752 -4.51 3.06 -22.27
N LYS A 753 -3.91 2.53 -23.33
CA LYS A 753 -3.99 3.15 -24.65
C LYS A 753 -5.28 2.69 -25.34
N ALA A 754 -6.28 3.57 -25.35
CA ALA A 754 -7.53 3.31 -26.05
C ALA A 754 -7.44 3.68 -27.54
N ARG A 755 -8.04 2.84 -28.37
CA ARG A 755 -8.23 3.01 -29.82
C ARG A 755 -9.72 3.23 -30.06
N VAL A 756 -10.09 4.45 -30.42
CA VAL A 756 -11.49 4.84 -30.65
C VAL A 756 -11.75 4.87 -32.16
N GLY A 757 -12.68 4.06 -32.63
CA GLY A 757 -13.03 3.88 -34.05
C GLY A 757 -13.53 2.47 -34.34
N ILE A 758 -13.76 2.15 -35.61
CA ILE A 758 -14.29 0.84 -36.01
C ILE A 758 -13.24 -0.23 -35.73
N LYS A 759 -13.72 -1.42 -35.33
CA LYS A 759 -12.96 -2.66 -35.29
C LYS A 759 -13.24 -3.42 -36.58
N LEU A 760 -12.18 -3.78 -37.30
CA LEU A 760 -12.29 -4.53 -38.53
C LEU A 760 -11.28 -5.67 -38.59
N LEU A 761 -11.72 -6.78 -39.18
CA LEU A 761 -10.89 -7.92 -39.52
C LEU A 761 -10.76 -7.93 -41.05
N MET A 762 -9.59 -7.54 -41.53
CA MET A 762 -9.32 -7.38 -42.96
C MET A 762 -8.61 -8.62 -43.50
N THR A 763 -9.15 -9.21 -44.57
CA THR A 763 -8.48 -10.24 -45.35
C THR A 763 -7.70 -9.58 -46.48
N LEU A 764 -6.37 -9.61 -46.40
CA LEU A 764 -5.47 -8.98 -47.35
C LEU A 764 -4.93 -10.00 -48.35
N THR A 765 -5.14 -9.72 -49.64
CA THR A 765 -4.65 -10.56 -50.74
C THR A 765 -3.71 -9.78 -51.65
N HIS A 766 -2.69 -10.44 -52.18
CA HIS A 766 -1.79 -9.91 -53.21
C HIS A 766 -1.61 -10.99 -54.29
N ASN A 767 -1.93 -10.68 -55.55
CA ASN A 767 -1.93 -11.63 -56.67
C ASN A 767 -2.74 -12.91 -56.37
N ASN A 768 -3.98 -12.78 -55.88
CA ASN A 768 -4.86 -13.88 -55.48
C ASN A 768 -4.31 -14.82 -54.39
N LYS A 769 -3.24 -14.43 -53.67
CA LYS A 769 -2.74 -15.17 -52.51
C LYS A 769 -2.85 -14.33 -51.24
N PRO A 770 -3.16 -14.95 -50.08
CA PRO A 770 -3.17 -14.23 -48.81
C PRO A 770 -1.76 -13.70 -48.49
N LEU A 771 -1.69 -12.54 -47.82
CA LEU A 771 -0.43 -12.02 -47.34
C LEU A 771 0.25 -12.97 -46.35
N PRO A 772 1.60 -12.98 -46.29
CA PRO A 772 2.34 -13.87 -45.41
C PRO A 772 2.10 -13.55 -43.93
N PHE A 773 2.12 -14.60 -43.10
CA PHE A 773 2.05 -14.48 -41.65
C PHE A 773 3.17 -13.59 -41.10
N GLY A 774 2.84 -12.72 -40.15
CA GLY A 774 3.80 -11.79 -39.53
C GLY A 774 4.02 -10.49 -40.32
N ALA A 775 3.32 -10.27 -41.43
CA ALA A 775 3.37 -8.99 -42.14
C ALA A 775 2.83 -7.85 -41.26
N MET A 776 3.59 -6.75 -41.18
CA MET A 776 3.23 -5.60 -40.36
C MET A 776 2.28 -4.68 -41.14
N VAL A 777 1.15 -4.36 -40.52
CA VAL A 777 0.08 -3.53 -41.12
C VAL A 777 -0.03 -2.25 -40.31
N THR A 778 0.07 -1.09 -40.96
CA THR A 778 -0.02 0.22 -40.33
C THR A 778 -1.03 1.08 -41.08
N SER A 779 -1.97 1.69 -40.36
CA SER A 779 -2.90 2.66 -40.94
C SER A 779 -2.18 3.99 -41.19
N GLU A 780 -2.46 4.65 -42.32
CA GLU A 780 -1.97 6.02 -42.56
C GLU A 780 -2.84 7.06 -41.83
N SER A 781 -4.13 6.75 -41.65
CA SER A 781 -5.13 7.68 -41.12
C SER A 781 -5.21 7.70 -39.60
N SER A 782 -4.77 6.62 -38.94
CA SER A 782 -4.84 6.42 -37.50
C SER A 782 -3.52 5.85 -36.99
N GLN A 783 -3.21 6.05 -35.72
CA GLN A 783 -2.01 5.46 -35.09
C GLN A 783 -2.16 3.95 -34.81
N SER A 784 -3.14 3.28 -35.42
CA SER A 784 -3.40 1.85 -35.23
C SER A 784 -2.55 1.01 -36.17
N SER A 785 -2.15 -0.14 -35.68
CA SER A 785 -1.35 -1.12 -36.41
C SER A 785 -1.77 -2.52 -35.99
N GLY A 786 -1.56 -3.49 -36.87
CA GLY A 786 -1.85 -4.89 -36.65
C GLY A 786 -0.81 -5.78 -37.30
N ILE A 787 -0.93 -7.08 -37.06
CA ILE A 787 -0.05 -8.11 -37.63
C ILE A 787 -0.93 -9.09 -38.37
N VAL A 788 -0.53 -9.44 -39.60
CA VAL A 788 -1.22 -10.47 -40.38
C VAL A 788 -1.01 -11.84 -39.74
N ALA A 789 -2.11 -12.53 -39.50
CA ALA A 789 -2.19 -13.89 -38.97
C ALA A 789 -2.37 -14.91 -40.10
N ASP A 790 -3.04 -16.03 -39.82
CA ASP A 790 -3.41 -17.00 -40.84
C ASP A 790 -4.39 -16.42 -41.86
N ASN A 791 -4.46 -17.04 -43.04
CA ASN A 791 -5.37 -16.67 -44.13
C ASN A 791 -5.26 -15.20 -44.61
N GLY A 792 -4.16 -14.52 -44.31
CA GLY A 792 -3.98 -13.10 -44.67
C GLY A 792 -4.85 -12.16 -43.84
N GLN A 793 -5.38 -12.61 -42.69
CA GLN A 793 -6.26 -11.82 -41.85
C GLN A 793 -5.48 -10.90 -40.91
N VAL A 794 -5.93 -9.66 -40.74
CA VAL A 794 -5.40 -8.72 -39.77
C VAL A 794 -6.53 -8.02 -39.02
N TYR A 795 -6.43 -8.02 -37.69
CA TYR A 795 -7.31 -7.24 -36.83
C TYR A 795 -6.76 -5.82 -36.66
N LEU A 796 -7.62 -4.83 -36.88
CA LEU A 796 -7.32 -3.41 -36.67
C LEU A 796 -8.43 -2.75 -35.86
N SER A 797 -8.06 -2.03 -34.81
CA SER A 797 -8.98 -1.25 -33.98
C SER A 797 -8.75 0.25 -34.13
N GLY A 798 -9.76 1.06 -33.83
CA GLY A 798 -9.67 2.52 -33.96
C GLY A 798 -9.56 3.00 -35.41
N MET A 799 -10.16 2.28 -36.35
CA MET A 799 -10.09 2.57 -37.78
C MET A 799 -11.18 3.57 -38.22
N PRO A 800 -10.89 4.46 -39.19
CA PRO A 800 -11.92 5.27 -39.84
C PRO A 800 -12.82 4.43 -40.75
N LEU A 801 -13.96 4.99 -41.19
CA LEU A 801 -14.89 4.35 -42.15
C LEU A 801 -14.24 4.06 -43.51
N ALA A 802 -13.31 4.92 -43.95
CA ALA A 802 -12.52 4.71 -45.15
C ALA A 802 -11.08 5.14 -44.88
N GLY A 803 -10.12 4.42 -45.44
CA GLY A 803 -8.72 4.69 -45.18
C GLY A 803 -7.77 3.86 -46.04
N LYS A 804 -6.49 4.20 -45.91
CA LYS A 804 -5.37 3.55 -46.58
C LYS A 804 -4.50 2.84 -45.54
N VAL A 805 -4.10 1.63 -45.87
CA VAL A 805 -3.35 0.74 -44.99
C VAL A 805 -2.07 0.32 -45.70
N GLN A 806 -0.94 0.61 -45.06
CA GLN A 806 0.39 0.24 -45.52
C GLN A 806 0.78 -1.09 -44.91
N VAL A 807 1.23 -2.04 -45.74
CA VAL A 807 1.71 -3.34 -45.30
C VAL A 807 3.18 -3.51 -45.68
N LYS A 808 3.96 -4.09 -44.77
CA LYS A 808 5.39 -4.36 -44.98
C LYS A 808 5.79 -5.68 -44.32
N TRP A 809 6.38 -6.60 -45.08
CA TRP A 809 6.92 -7.87 -44.56
C TRP A 809 8.40 -8.09 -44.92
N GLY A 810 8.98 -7.26 -45.78
CA GLY A 810 10.41 -7.24 -46.06
C GLY A 810 10.92 -5.83 -46.39
N GLU A 811 12.22 -5.70 -46.67
CA GLU A 811 12.82 -4.43 -47.10
C GLU A 811 13.00 -4.31 -48.62
N GLU A 812 12.71 -5.38 -49.38
CA GLU A 812 12.75 -5.36 -50.85
C GLU A 812 11.56 -4.59 -51.45
N GLU A 813 11.74 -4.11 -52.69
CA GLU A 813 10.74 -3.30 -53.39
C GLU A 813 9.42 -4.07 -53.65
N ASN A 814 9.46 -5.41 -53.66
CA ASN A 814 8.28 -6.28 -53.80
C ASN A 814 7.74 -6.80 -52.45
N ALA A 815 8.27 -6.36 -51.31
CA ALA A 815 7.92 -6.85 -49.98
C ALA A 815 7.09 -5.84 -49.14
N HIS A 816 6.43 -4.92 -49.84
CA HIS A 816 5.45 -3.99 -49.29
C HIS A 816 4.23 -3.92 -50.21
N CYS A 817 3.05 -3.64 -49.66
CA CYS A 817 1.86 -3.38 -50.44
C CYS A 817 0.98 -2.34 -49.76
N VAL A 818 0.04 -1.80 -50.54
CA VAL A 818 -0.93 -0.82 -50.08
C VAL A 818 -2.34 -1.32 -50.36
N ALA A 819 -3.18 -1.33 -49.33
CA ALA A 819 -4.61 -1.60 -49.45
C ALA A 819 -5.43 -0.35 -49.13
N ASN A 820 -6.50 -0.12 -49.89
CA ASN A 820 -7.51 0.88 -49.58
C ASN A 820 -8.82 0.17 -49.22
N TYR A 821 -9.57 0.72 -48.28
CA TYR A 821 -10.88 0.19 -47.92
C TYR A 821 -11.90 1.32 -47.71
N GLN A 822 -13.17 0.98 -47.93
CA GLN A 822 -14.31 1.85 -47.65
C GLN A 822 -15.45 0.98 -47.10
N LEU A 823 -15.80 1.18 -45.84
CA LEU A 823 -16.90 0.49 -45.18
C LEU A 823 -18.22 1.23 -45.41
N PRO A 824 -19.35 0.51 -45.55
CA PRO A 824 -20.66 1.14 -45.62
C PRO A 824 -21.01 1.77 -44.26
N PRO A 825 -21.65 2.95 -44.21
CA PRO A 825 -22.01 3.60 -42.94
C PRO A 825 -22.87 2.75 -42.00
N GLU A 826 -23.67 1.82 -42.54
CA GLU A 826 -24.51 0.88 -41.79
C GLU A 826 -23.68 -0.07 -40.90
N SER A 827 -22.41 -0.28 -41.23
CA SER A 827 -21.51 -1.15 -40.47
C SER A 827 -21.03 -0.56 -39.14
N GLN A 828 -21.33 0.72 -38.87
CA GLN A 828 -20.94 1.43 -37.64
C GLN A 828 -21.53 0.83 -36.36
N GLN A 829 -22.67 0.13 -36.44
CA GLN A 829 -23.34 -0.50 -35.30
C GLN A 829 -22.80 -1.91 -34.98
N GLN A 830 -21.91 -2.44 -35.82
CA GLN A 830 -21.36 -3.78 -35.61
C GLN A 830 -20.13 -3.71 -34.70
N LEU A 831 -20.02 -4.68 -33.79
CA LEU A 831 -18.85 -4.86 -32.92
C LEU A 831 -17.57 -5.12 -33.71
N LEU A 832 -17.66 -5.90 -34.79
CA LEU A 832 -16.54 -6.25 -35.66
C LEU A 832 -17.05 -6.43 -37.09
N THR A 833 -16.41 -5.77 -38.04
CA THR A 833 -16.75 -5.86 -39.47
C THR A 833 -15.66 -6.63 -40.21
N GLN A 834 -16.05 -7.53 -41.11
CA GLN A 834 -15.10 -8.28 -41.95
C GLN A 834 -15.10 -7.71 -43.36
N LEU A 835 -13.93 -7.48 -43.94
CA LEU A 835 -13.80 -7.01 -45.31
C LEU A 835 -12.58 -7.63 -45.99
N SER A 836 -12.63 -7.77 -47.31
CA SER A 836 -11.47 -8.19 -48.11
C SER A 836 -10.94 -7.00 -48.90
N ALA A 837 -9.62 -6.82 -48.92
CA ALA A 837 -8.98 -5.75 -49.67
C ALA A 837 -7.78 -6.30 -50.44
N GLU A 838 -7.69 -5.93 -51.71
CA GLU A 838 -6.58 -6.32 -52.57
C GLU A 838 -5.44 -5.32 -52.44
N CYS A 839 -4.25 -5.84 -52.23
CA CYS A 839 -3.03 -5.10 -51.96
C CYS A 839 -2.29 -4.83 -53.28
N ARG A 840 -2.05 -3.55 -53.58
CA ARG A 840 -1.28 -3.11 -54.76
C ARG A 840 0.18 -2.86 -54.42
#